data_AF-A0A933GFP6-F1
#
_entry.id   AF-A0A933GFP6-F1
#
_cell.length_a   1.000
_cell.length_b   1.000
_cell.length_c   1.000
_cell.angle_alpha   90.00
_cell.angle_beta   90.00
_cell.angle_gamma   90.00
#
_symmetry.space_group_name_H-M   'P 1'
#
loop_
_entity.id
_entity.type
_entity.pdbx_description
1 polymer ?
#
loop_
_entity_poly.entity_id
_entity_poly.type
_entity_poly.pdbx_seq_one_letter_code
_entity_poly.pdbx_strand_id
1 'polypeptide(L)'
;MSISRRMAELVGAPLKRKEDPRLLVGRGRYLEDQRLPGMVHLGVVRSPHAHARILKIDRAEASRLEGVLAVFTREDLPELGGGVPPLVPAPGLRPYCQPVLAGEKVRHVGEAVAAVVAVDPYRVADAVERVVVEYEPLPVAATAGAALSRQAPRVNDDWPDNLAGRTASGTGDVTLGFARAEVVVEAKLAYPRVAAMPIETRGLLAVPDPATGGLTVWVSTQVPFAVRSAIAAILLLPEERVRIIVPDVGGGFGAKGHVYSEDILVPAVARRLGCPVKWVESRREHFLATAADRDQEHHARLGLRRDGTIVALETTFTRDHGAYPTLGEAITQNTINHLPGPYRVPHYRALGRNVVTHKTFAAAYRGAGRPEAAFVLERLLDRAAHRLGMDPAELRRRNLIRPEEMPFRSGLRYRDGAPITYDPADYPAGFEKALALLDYAGWRTEQARRRGGAKPIGIGTAAYVEGTGLGPFEGAEIRVDPSGTVFVLVGVSSQGQAHETTLAQVCADALHVPIEDVVVLGGDTRLVGYGMGTIASRVAAVAGPAVARTASEVARKARLVAADLFECAAEDVVLGDGRVFVKGVPDKSLRLGDVARAAVQSKVLASAGGPGLSACAFFYPETVTWAFGAHAVVVEVDLATCRVALVRYVAVHDCGHPINPMVVEGQLHGGIVQGIGSALAEELVYSPEGQLLTATFMDYGLPRADQVPSLEVAHLEHPSTVNALGIKGVGESGIIAPAAAIANAVEDALADYGVLVDRVPLTGARLFECLRASGRWPLTPNPAG
;
A
#
# COMPACT_ATOMS: atom_id res chain seq x y z
N MET A 1 15.96 31.22 -39.38
CA MET A 1 15.52 29.87 -38.98
C MET A 1 14.56 30.04 -37.82
N SER A 2 13.27 30.07 -38.13
CA SER A 2 12.15 30.12 -37.20
C SER A 2 11.61 28.70 -37.11
N ILE A 3 11.52 28.16 -35.89
CA ILE A 3 10.48 27.23 -35.44
C ILE A 3 10.53 27.24 -33.92
N SER A 4 9.44 27.73 -33.34
CA SER A 4 8.95 27.40 -32.01
C SER A 4 9.14 25.90 -31.73
N ARG A 5 10.20 25.54 -30.99
CA ARG A 5 10.10 24.36 -30.13
C ARG A 5 9.10 24.75 -29.04
N ARG A 6 7.83 24.38 -29.22
CA ARG A 6 6.98 24.12 -28.05
C ARG A 6 7.83 23.25 -27.13
N MET A 7 8.13 23.72 -25.92
CA MET A 7 8.72 22.86 -24.90
C MET A 7 7.84 21.62 -24.85
N ALA A 8 8.43 20.44 -25.07
CA ALA A 8 7.69 19.21 -24.92
C ALA A 8 7.20 19.15 -23.47
N GLU A 9 5.90 18.92 -23.26
CA GLU A 9 5.34 18.69 -21.93
C GLU A 9 6.10 17.53 -21.27
N LEU A 10 6.63 17.77 -20.07
CA LEU A 10 7.40 16.79 -19.31
C LEU A 10 6.48 15.81 -18.59
N VAL A 11 5.34 16.28 -18.06
CA VAL A 11 4.25 15.43 -17.59
C VAL A 11 3.72 14.63 -18.78
N GLY A 12 3.61 13.32 -18.62
CA GLY A 12 3.28 12.39 -19.70
C GLY A 12 4.51 11.83 -20.43
N ALA A 13 5.71 12.41 -20.25
CA ALA A 13 6.92 11.90 -20.86
C ALA A 13 7.54 10.73 -20.04
N PRO A 14 8.07 9.67 -20.69
CA PRO A 14 8.69 8.51 -20.03
C PRO A 14 10.14 8.81 -19.62
N LEU A 15 10.35 9.83 -18.79
CA LEU A 15 11.69 10.25 -18.38
C LEU A 15 12.36 9.21 -17.48
N LYS A 16 13.69 9.06 -17.63
CA LYS A 16 14.51 8.23 -16.74
C LYS A 16 14.58 8.85 -15.34
N ARG A 17 14.79 8.00 -14.34
CA ARG A 17 14.70 8.42 -12.94
C ARG A 17 15.94 9.20 -12.50
N LYS A 18 15.74 10.31 -11.79
CA LYS A 18 16.78 11.10 -11.10
C LYS A 18 17.44 10.30 -9.97
N GLU A 19 16.72 9.33 -9.40
CA GLU A 19 17.23 8.46 -8.34
C GLU A 19 18.26 7.43 -8.85
N ASP A 20 18.15 6.98 -10.11
CA ASP A 20 18.91 5.84 -10.65
C ASP A 20 20.44 6.02 -10.59
N PRO A 21 21.02 7.18 -10.95
CA PRO A 21 22.46 7.36 -10.95
C PRO A 21 23.14 7.06 -9.61
N ARG A 22 22.48 7.33 -8.47
CA ARG A 22 23.02 7.01 -7.13
C ARG A 22 22.69 5.58 -6.70
N LEU A 23 21.51 5.07 -7.05
CA LEU A 23 21.07 3.73 -6.64
C LEU A 23 21.84 2.61 -7.36
N LEU A 24 22.13 2.78 -8.66
CA LEU A 24 22.76 1.75 -9.48
C LEU A 24 24.26 1.54 -9.20
N VAL A 25 24.90 2.48 -8.50
CA VAL A 25 26.36 2.45 -8.24
C VAL A 25 26.69 2.35 -6.74
N GLY A 26 25.72 1.90 -5.92
CA GLY A 26 25.93 1.70 -4.48
C GLY A 26 26.10 3.00 -3.69
N ARG A 27 25.55 4.11 -4.19
CA ARG A 27 25.54 5.43 -3.51
C ARG A 27 24.17 5.81 -2.95
N GLY A 28 23.21 4.89 -2.97
CA GLY A 28 22.03 4.99 -2.12
C GLY A 28 22.46 5.08 -0.65
N ARG A 29 21.66 5.78 0.15
CA ARG A 29 21.88 5.89 1.59
C ARG A 29 20.64 5.38 2.28
N TYR A 30 20.64 4.11 2.61
CA TYR A 30 19.58 3.46 3.37
C TYR A 30 19.78 3.68 4.87
N LEU A 31 18.84 3.19 5.68
CA LEU A 31 18.98 3.28 7.12
C LEU A 31 20.20 2.50 7.62
N GLU A 32 20.43 1.29 7.09
CA GLU A 32 21.55 0.48 7.55
C GLU A 32 22.90 1.11 7.19
N ASP A 33 22.98 2.06 6.26
CA ASP A 33 24.24 2.74 5.93
C ASP A 33 24.61 3.84 6.93
N GLN A 34 23.66 4.29 7.77
CA GLN A 34 23.92 5.36 8.73
C GLN A 34 24.90 4.89 9.82
N ARG A 35 25.96 5.68 10.07
CA ARG A 35 26.99 5.45 11.09
C ARG A 35 27.28 6.77 11.79
N LEU A 36 27.23 6.77 13.12
CA LEU A 36 27.54 7.93 13.95
C LEU A 36 28.56 7.54 15.05
N PRO A 37 29.44 8.46 15.47
CA PRO A 37 30.33 8.22 16.60
C PRO A 37 29.55 7.90 17.89
N GLY A 38 30.04 6.93 18.66
CA GLY A 38 29.43 6.52 19.93
C GLY A 38 28.07 5.81 19.78
N MET A 39 27.70 5.42 18.56
CA MET A 39 26.46 4.67 18.30
C MET A 39 26.55 3.27 18.89
N VAL A 40 25.47 2.86 19.57
CA VAL A 40 25.26 1.51 20.09
C VAL A 40 24.07 0.85 19.41
N HIS A 41 23.92 -0.46 19.60
CA HIS A 41 22.93 -1.28 18.94
C HIS A 41 21.91 -1.81 19.93
N LEU A 42 20.64 -1.83 19.53
CA LEU A 42 19.53 -2.38 20.30
C LEU A 42 19.02 -3.68 19.64
N GLY A 43 18.69 -4.67 20.46
CA GLY A 43 17.91 -5.85 20.08
C GLY A 43 16.69 -5.99 20.97
N VAL A 44 15.67 -6.68 20.46
CA VAL A 44 14.40 -6.89 21.17
C VAL A 44 14.31 -8.35 21.58
N VAL A 45 14.10 -8.62 22.87
CA VAL A 45 13.74 -9.93 23.38
C VAL A 45 12.25 -10.12 23.11
N ARG A 46 11.91 -11.13 22.32
CA ARG A 46 10.55 -11.36 21.82
C ARG A 46 9.92 -12.60 22.41
N SER A 47 8.61 -12.55 22.60
CA SER A 47 7.83 -13.68 23.08
C SER A 47 7.92 -14.87 22.13
N PRO A 48 8.25 -16.08 22.65
CA PRO A 48 8.06 -17.33 21.91
C PRO A 48 6.61 -17.85 22.01
N HIS A 49 5.75 -17.25 22.84
CA HIS A 49 4.39 -17.69 23.08
C HIS A 49 3.34 -16.79 22.44
N ALA A 50 2.29 -17.40 21.89
CA ALA A 50 1.13 -16.68 21.35
C ALA A 50 0.24 -16.09 22.45
N HIS A 51 0.19 -16.74 23.63
CA HIS A 51 -0.53 -16.22 24.79
C HIS A 51 0.12 -16.78 26.05
N ALA A 52 0.62 -15.90 26.92
CA ALA A 52 1.21 -16.31 28.20
C ALA A 52 1.27 -15.15 29.18
N ARG A 53 1.19 -15.44 30.49
CA ARG A 53 1.60 -14.46 31.51
C ARG A 53 3.12 -14.42 31.59
N ILE A 54 3.68 -13.23 31.80
CA ILE A 54 5.09 -13.05 32.11
C ILE A 54 5.22 -13.10 33.63
N LEU A 55 5.87 -14.14 34.16
CA LEU A 55 6.07 -14.32 35.59
C LEU A 55 7.31 -13.56 36.08
N LYS A 56 8.39 -13.62 35.31
CA LYS A 56 9.68 -13.02 35.65
C LYS A 56 10.53 -12.81 34.39
N ILE A 57 11.29 -11.71 34.36
CA ILE A 57 12.33 -11.46 33.36
C ILE A 57 13.69 -11.42 34.08
N ASP A 58 14.52 -12.44 33.87
CA ASP A 58 15.88 -12.50 34.40
C ASP A 58 16.89 -11.99 33.36
N ARG A 59 17.56 -10.88 33.70
CA ARG A 59 18.55 -10.18 32.87
C ARG A 59 19.98 -10.34 33.38
N ALA A 60 20.19 -11.11 34.46
CA ALA A 60 21.46 -11.08 35.19
C ALA A 60 22.64 -11.61 34.38
N GLU A 61 22.43 -12.61 33.53
CA GLU A 61 23.49 -13.15 32.67
C GLU A 61 23.80 -12.21 31.50
N ALA A 62 22.77 -11.77 30.77
CA ALA A 62 22.91 -10.81 29.68
C ALA A 62 23.65 -9.53 30.11
N SER A 63 23.32 -8.98 31.28
CA SER A 63 23.96 -7.75 31.80
C SER A 63 25.43 -7.91 32.20
N ARG A 64 25.95 -9.13 32.35
CA ARG A 64 27.37 -9.38 32.67
C ARG A 64 28.25 -9.58 31.43
N LEU A 65 27.65 -9.75 30.24
CA LEU A 65 28.41 -9.94 29.02
C LEU A 65 29.20 -8.67 28.66
N GLU A 66 30.43 -8.86 28.22
CA GLU A 66 31.30 -7.74 27.84
C GLU A 66 30.73 -6.97 26.65
N GLY A 67 30.59 -5.66 26.81
CA GLY A 67 30.06 -4.76 25.77
C GLY A 67 28.54 -4.65 25.75
N VAL A 68 27.82 -5.30 26.68
CA VAL A 68 26.41 -4.99 26.97
C VAL A 68 26.35 -3.78 27.89
N LEU A 69 25.56 -2.78 27.50
CA LEU A 69 25.38 -1.53 28.25
C LEU A 69 24.19 -1.61 29.19
N ALA A 70 23.08 -2.18 28.71
CA ALA A 70 21.83 -2.22 29.45
C ALA A 70 20.88 -3.29 28.91
N VAL A 71 20.03 -3.80 29.80
CA VAL A 71 18.85 -4.60 29.45
C VAL A 71 17.66 -3.92 30.09
N PHE A 72 16.74 -3.37 29.30
CA PHE A 72 15.56 -2.65 29.74
C PHE A 72 14.32 -3.55 29.70
N THR A 73 13.55 -3.55 30.78
CA THR A 73 12.17 -4.05 30.81
C THR A 73 11.22 -2.85 30.85
N ARG A 74 9.91 -3.13 30.84
CA ARG A 74 8.88 -2.10 30.99
C ARG A 74 9.04 -1.28 32.28
N GLU A 75 9.51 -1.89 33.36
CA GLU A 75 9.69 -1.23 34.67
C GLU A 75 10.79 -0.15 34.64
N ASP A 76 11.81 -0.34 33.81
CA ASP A 76 12.92 0.62 33.69
C ASP A 76 12.56 1.84 32.82
N LEU A 77 11.47 1.76 32.05
CA LEU A 77 11.00 2.75 31.09
C LEU A 77 9.52 3.12 31.35
N PRO A 78 9.19 3.68 32.53
CA PRO A 78 7.80 3.95 32.92
C PRO A 78 7.07 4.93 31.97
N GLU A 79 7.81 5.78 31.25
CA GLU A 79 7.26 6.63 30.18
C GLU A 79 6.59 5.84 29.05
N LEU A 80 6.95 4.56 28.89
CA LEU A 80 6.37 3.63 27.91
C LEU A 80 5.16 2.86 28.46
N GLY A 81 4.64 3.25 29.63
CA GLY A 81 3.48 2.60 30.25
C GLY A 81 2.17 2.73 29.46
N GLY A 82 2.10 3.70 28.54
CA GLY A 82 0.98 3.89 27.61
C GLY A 82 0.98 2.91 26.42
N GLY A 83 -0.01 3.06 25.54
CA GLY A 83 -0.11 2.28 24.30
C GLY A 83 0.48 3.02 23.10
N VAL A 84 0.94 2.27 22.10
CA VAL A 84 1.28 2.79 20.78
C VAL A 84 0.03 3.49 20.20
N PRO A 85 0.10 4.78 19.85
CA PRO A 85 -1.04 5.47 19.27
C PRO A 85 -1.47 4.85 17.94
N PRO A 86 -2.77 4.62 17.70
CA PRO A 86 -3.23 4.10 16.41
C PRO A 86 -2.97 5.13 15.30
N LEU A 87 -2.55 4.66 14.13
CA LEU A 87 -2.44 5.51 12.94
C LEU A 87 -3.80 6.04 12.49
N VAL A 88 -4.84 5.19 12.58
CA VAL A 88 -6.21 5.53 12.23
C VAL A 88 -7.08 5.40 13.48
N PRO A 89 -7.67 6.51 13.97
CA PRO A 89 -8.64 6.43 15.05
C PRO A 89 -9.79 5.48 14.70
N ALA A 90 -10.16 4.63 15.65
CA ALA A 90 -11.15 3.57 15.45
C ALA A 90 -12.32 3.66 16.44
N PRO A 91 -13.07 4.77 16.50
CA PRO A 91 -14.12 4.97 17.50
C PRO A 91 -15.28 3.96 17.38
N GLY A 92 -15.47 3.36 16.19
CA GLY A 92 -16.46 2.30 15.96
C GLY A 92 -16.03 0.92 16.45
N LEU A 93 -14.77 0.75 16.84
CA LEU A 93 -14.26 -0.49 17.45
C LEU A 93 -14.08 -0.31 18.95
N ARG A 94 -14.06 -1.43 19.68
CA ARG A 94 -13.75 -1.44 21.10
C ARG A 94 -12.33 -0.87 21.36
N PRO A 95 -12.16 -0.05 22.41
CA PRO A 95 -10.85 0.45 22.80
C PRO A 95 -9.86 -0.67 23.11
N TYR A 96 -8.61 -0.48 22.73
CA TYR A 96 -7.51 -1.41 23.02
C TYR A 96 -6.26 -0.61 23.37
N CYS A 97 -5.26 -1.31 23.92
CA CYS A 97 -3.93 -0.78 24.17
C CYS A 97 -2.90 -1.75 23.60
N GLN A 98 -2.16 -1.30 22.57
CA GLN A 98 -0.98 -2.01 22.08
C GLN A 98 0.22 -1.55 22.90
N PRO A 99 0.87 -2.41 23.70
CA PRO A 99 2.01 -2.00 24.51
C PRO A 99 3.27 -1.79 23.65
N VAL A 100 4.16 -0.90 24.09
CA VAL A 100 5.52 -0.80 23.52
C VAL A 100 6.37 -2.01 23.93
N LEU A 101 6.38 -2.31 25.23
CA LEU A 101 6.87 -3.58 25.79
C LEU A 101 5.72 -4.25 26.55
N ALA A 102 5.55 -5.55 26.35
CA ALA A 102 4.54 -6.37 26.98
C ALA A 102 4.49 -6.10 28.51
N GLY A 103 3.26 -6.01 29.03
CA GLY A 103 3.03 -5.87 30.47
C GLY A 103 3.01 -7.24 31.14
N GLU A 104 1.92 -7.53 31.85
CA GLU A 104 1.75 -8.81 32.57
C GLU A 104 1.58 -10.02 31.65
N LYS A 105 1.25 -9.81 30.37
CA LYS A 105 1.03 -10.89 29.40
C LYS A 105 1.41 -10.50 27.98
N VAL A 106 1.75 -11.53 27.21
CA VAL A 106 1.94 -11.50 25.75
C VAL A 106 0.70 -12.07 25.06
N ARG A 107 0.39 -11.57 23.85
CA ARG A 107 -0.81 -11.82 23.05
C ARG A 107 -0.50 -12.32 21.64
N HIS A 108 0.77 -12.37 21.25
CA HIS A 108 1.21 -13.06 20.05
C HIS A 108 2.69 -13.44 20.13
N VAL A 109 3.09 -14.43 19.32
CA VAL A 109 4.51 -14.75 19.10
C VAL A 109 5.17 -13.54 18.45
N GLY A 110 6.34 -13.14 18.94
CA GLY A 110 7.08 -11.97 18.44
C GLY A 110 6.81 -10.67 19.20
N GLU A 111 5.85 -10.63 20.14
CA GLU A 111 5.59 -9.42 20.94
C GLU A 111 6.83 -9.05 21.77
N ALA A 112 7.16 -7.75 21.81
CA ALA A 112 8.36 -7.25 22.47
C ALA A 112 8.22 -7.32 24.00
N VAL A 113 9.22 -7.89 24.69
CA VAL A 113 9.18 -8.11 26.14
C VAL A 113 10.27 -7.31 26.86
N ALA A 114 11.47 -7.27 26.30
CA ALA A 114 12.59 -6.49 26.81
C ALA A 114 13.47 -5.97 25.67
N ALA A 115 14.34 -5.01 25.96
CA ALA A 115 15.31 -4.47 25.03
C ALA A 115 16.74 -4.66 25.57
N VAL A 116 17.65 -5.09 24.72
CA VAL A 116 19.07 -5.25 25.04
C VAL A 116 19.87 -4.22 24.25
N VAL A 117 20.83 -3.56 24.89
CA VAL A 117 21.71 -2.59 24.23
C VAL A 117 23.16 -3.02 24.39
N ALA A 118 23.90 -3.09 23.29
CA ALA A 118 25.32 -3.41 23.27
C ALA A 118 26.10 -2.57 22.25
N VAL A 119 27.44 -2.60 22.34
CA VAL A 119 28.31 -1.78 21.49
C VAL A 119 28.29 -2.14 19.99
N ASP A 120 27.80 -3.33 19.63
CA ASP A 120 27.73 -3.81 18.26
C ASP A 120 26.59 -4.86 18.12
N PRO A 121 26.14 -5.17 16.89
CA PRO A 121 24.99 -6.06 16.69
C PRO A 121 25.27 -7.54 17.02
N TYR A 122 26.52 -8.00 17.05
CA TYR A 122 26.86 -9.37 17.41
C TYR A 122 26.67 -9.58 18.91
N ARG A 123 27.17 -8.64 19.72
CA ARG A 123 26.96 -8.65 21.18
C ARG A 123 25.48 -8.49 21.55
N VAL A 124 24.71 -7.74 20.76
CA VAL A 124 23.25 -7.71 20.91
C VAL A 124 22.66 -9.11 20.73
N ALA A 125 23.03 -9.82 19.67
CA ALA A 125 22.52 -11.17 19.41
C ALA A 125 22.85 -12.14 20.55
N ASP A 126 24.10 -12.13 21.03
CA ASP A 126 24.51 -12.96 22.17
C ASP A 126 23.70 -12.65 23.44
N ALA A 127 23.50 -11.36 23.72
CA ALA A 127 22.85 -10.93 24.95
C ALA A 127 21.33 -11.11 24.94
N VAL A 128 20.66 -11.00 23.79
CA VAL A 128 19.22 -11.31 23.65
C VAL A 128 18.93 -12.76 24.04
N GLU A 129 19.79 -13.70 23.65
CA GLU A 129 19.64 -15.13 23.99
C GLU A 129 19.94 -15.46 25.47
N ARG A 130 20.55 -14.53 26.22
CA ARG A 130 20.82 -14.68 27.66
C ARG A 130 19.79 -14.01 28.57
N VAL A 131 18.76 -13.37 28.00
CA VAL A 131 17.61 -12.90 28.79
C VAL A 131 16.64 -14.07 28.93
N VAL A 132 16.42 -14.52 30.16
CA VAL A 132 15.51 -15.63 30.47
C VAL A 132 14.18 -15.06 30.92
N VAL A 133 13.11 -15.37 30.18
CA VAL A 133 11.75 -14.97 30.55
C VAL A 133 10.97 -16.21 30.98
N GLU A 134 10.46 -16.18 32.20
CA GLU A 134 9.60 -17.22 32.75
C GLU A 134 8.15 -16.92 32.37
N TYR A 135 7.50 -17.86 31.68
CA TYR A 135 6.14 -17.73 31.18
C TYR A 135 5.20 -18.76 31.82
N GLU A 136 3.94 -18.37 32.00
CA GLU A 136 2.82 -19.29 32.21
C GLU A 136 1.96 -19.30 30.92
N PRO A 137 2.06 -20.33 30.06
CA PRO A 137 1.26 -20.41 28.84
C PRO A 137 -0.24 -20.39 29.11
N LEU A 138 -0.98 -19.67 28.28
CA LEU A 138 -2.44 -19.55 28.35
C LEU A 138 -3.10 -20.13 27.09
N PRO A 139 -4.39 -20.51 27.14
CA PRO A 139 -5.08 -21.00 25.96
C PRO A 139 -5.10 -19.98 24.81
N VAL A 140 -4.98 -20.47 23.57
CA VAL A 140 -4.79 -19.64 22.37
C VAL A 140 -6.01 -19.68 21.46
N ALA A 141 -6.32 -18.55 20.84
CA ALA A 141 -7.25 -18.44 19.71
C ALA A 141 -6.48 -17.99 18.47
N ALA A 142 -6.03 -18.95 17.66
CA ALA A 142 -5.16 -18.73 16.50
C ALA A 142 -5.91 -18.55 15.16
N THR A 143 -7.25 -18.58 15.16
CA THR A 143 -8.07 -18.35 13.95
C THR A 143 -9.29 -17.51 14.28
N ALA A 144 -9.86 -16.82 13.30
CA ALA A 144 -11.10 -16.06 13.48
C ALA A 144 -12.25 -16.95 13.98
N GLY A 145 -12.37 -18.17 13.46
CA GLY A 145 -13.36 -19.16 13.92
C GLY A 145 -13.17 -19.54 15.40
N ALA A 146 -11.94 -19.82 15.82
CA ALA A 146 -11.62 -20.12 17.22
C ALA A 146 -11.91 -18.92 18.14
N ALA A 147 -11.56 -17.70 17.70
CA ALA A 147 -11.77 -16.47 18.45
C ALA A 147 -13.25 -16.09 18.61
N LEU A 148 -14.11 -16.48 17.67
CA LEU A 148 -15.56 -16.27 17.71
C LEU A 148 -16.33 -17.40 18.44
N SER A 149 -15.65 -18.45 18.89
CA SER A 149 -16.30 -19.54 19.63
C SER A 149 -16.76 -19.09 21.03
N ARG A 150 -17.78 -19.75 21.59
CA ARG A 150 -18.36 -19.38 22.91
C ARG A 150 -17.38 -19.49 24.07
N GLN A 151 -16.35 -20.34 23.95
CA GLN A 151 -15.33 -20.59 24.96
C GLN A 151 -13.96 -20.04 24.52
N ALA A 152 -13.94 -19.11 23.58
CA ALA A 152 -12.71 -18.56 23.05
C ALA A 152 -11.88 -17.90 24.17
N PRO A 153 -10.57 -18.19 24.27
CA PRO A 153 -9.70 -17.38 25.12
C PRO A 153 -9.70 -15.94 24.63
N ARG A 154 -9.78 -15.00 25.57
CA ARG A 154 -9.85 -13.57 25.28
C ARG A 154 -8.46 -13.00 25.01
N VAL A 155 -8.31 -12.32 23.87
CA VAL A 155 -7.09 -11.56 23.55
C VAL A 155 -6.99 -10.32 24.46
N ASN A 156 -8.12 -9.63 24.63
CA ASN A 156 -8.26 -8.48 25.52
C ASN A 156 -9.18 -8.84 26.70
N ASP A 157 -8.67 -8.75 27.93
CA ASP A 157 -9.39 -9.18 29.15
C ASP A 157 -10.55 -8.26 29.51
N ASP A 158 -10.51 -7.01 29.08
CA ASP A 158 -11.57 -6.01 29.30
C ASP A 158 -12.74 -6.18 28.34
N TRP A 159 -12.61 -7.07 27.36
CA TRP A 159 -13.66 -7.32 26.37
C TRP A 159 -14.51 -8.54 26.77
N PRO A 160 -15.82 -8.54 26.47
CA PRO A 160 -16.67 -9.71 26.71
C PRO A 160 -16.40 -10.87 25.74
N ASP A 161 -15.87 -10.57 24.55
CA ASP A 161 -15.52 -11.51 23.49
C ASP A 161 -14.44 -10.93 22.56
N ASN A 162 -13.96 -11.70 21.58
CA ASN A 162 -12.93 -11.25 20.63
C ASN A 162 -13.48 -10.46 19.43
N LEU A 163 -14.74 -10.02 19.45
CA LEU A 163 -15.30 -9.16 18.41
C LEU A 163 -14.97 -7.70 18.73
N ALA A 164 -14.02 -7.12 17.99
CA ALA A 164 -13.66 -5.70 18.13
C ALA A 164 -14.80 -4.77 17.70
N GLY A 165 -15.56 -5.16 16.68
CA GLY A 165 -16.70 -4.38 16.19
C GLY A 165 -17.25 -4.90 14.87
N ARG A 166 -18.27 -4.22 14.33
CA ARG A 166 -18.89 -4.55 13.05
C ARG A 166 -18.94 -3.32 12.16
N THR A 167 -18.58 -3.52 10.90
CA THR A 167 -18.65 -2.48 9.88
C THR A 167 -19.65 -2.94 8.82
N ALA A 168 -20.61 -2.09 8.47
CA ALA A 168 -21.61 -2.44 7.46
C ALA A 168 -21.88 -1.26 6.53
N SER A 169 -22.18 -1.57 5.27
CA SER A 169 -22.66 -0.60 4.28
C SER A 169 -23.49 -1.31 3.22
N GLY A 170 -24.27 -0.55 2.46
CA GLY A 170 -25.12 -1.08 1.41
C GLY A 170 -25.85 0.02 0.66
N THR A 171 -26.47 -0.37 -0.46
CA THR A 171 -27.31 0.49 -1.31
C THR A 171 -28.48 -0.33 -1.84
N GLY A 172 -29.62 0.32 -2.06
CA GLY A 172 -30.86 -0.36 -2.50
C GLY A 172 -31.44 -1.34 -1.47
N ASP A 173 -32.27 -2.29 -1.94
CA ASP A 173 -32.91 -3.32 -1.12
C ASP A 173 -32.51 -4.72 -1.62
N VAL A 174 -31.60 -5.36 -0.88
CA VAL A 174 -31.08 -6.68 -1.24
C VAL A 174 -32.14 -7.79 -1.16
N THR A 175 -33.17 -7.62 -0.33
CA THR A 175 -34.30 -8.57 -0.23
C THR A 175 -35.10 -8.55 -1.53
N LEU A 176 -35.41 -7.35 -2.01
CA LEU A 176 -36.06 -7.15 -3.30
C LEU A 176 -35.19 -7.67 -4.46
N GLY A 177 -33.88 -7.39 -4.42
CA GLY A 177 -32.95 -7.85 -5.44
C GLY A 177 -32.90 -9.37 -5.56
N PHE A 178 -32.78 -10.10 -4.45
CA PHE A 178 -32.79 -11.57 -4.48
C PHE A 178 -34.16 -12.16 -4.81
N ALA A 179 -35.26 -11.49 -4.46
CA ALA A 179 -36.60 -11.91 -4.92
C ALA A 179 -36.76 -11.81 -6.44
N ARG A 180 -35.97 -10.95 -7.11
CA ARG A 180 -35.94 -10.78 -8.57
C ARG A 180 -34.86 -11.63 -9.27
N ALA A 181 -34.03 -12.33 -8.50
CA ALA A 181 -32.97 -13.17 -9.06
C ALA A 181 -33.56 -14.48 -9.58
N GLU A 182 -33.27 -14.81 -10.83
CA GLU A 182 -33.63 -16.10 -11.45
C GLU A 182 -32.51 -17.13 -11.28
N VAL A 183 -31.27 -16.65 -11.09
CA VAL A 183 -30.10 -17.44 -10.77
C VAL A 183 -29.39 -16.81 -9.57
N VAL A 184 -29.07 -17.62 -8.57
CA VAL A 184 -28.30 -17.19 -7.40
C VAL A 184 -27.08 -18.09 -7.25
N VAL A 185 -25.89 -17.50 -7.27
CA VAL A 185 -24.64 -18.19 -6.94
C VAL A 185 -24.21 -17.78 -5.55
N GLU A 186 -23.73 -18.75 -4.78
CA GLU A 186 -23.26 -18.56 -3.41
C GLU A 186 -21.92 -19.26 -3.24
N ALA A 187 -21.00 -18.62 -2.52
CA ALA A 187 -19.67 -19.14 -2.28
C ALA A 187 -19.18 -18.76 -0.88
N LYS A 188 -18.35 -19.64 -0.29
CA LYS A 188 -17.50 -19.31 0.85
C LYS A 188 -16.10 -19.12 0.31
N LEU A 189 -15.56 -17.92 0.41
CA LEU A 189 -14.31 -17.53 -0.24
C LEU A 189 -13.33 -17.02 0.82
N ALA A 190 -12.07 -17.47 0.78
CA ALA A 190 -11.07 -17.06 1.75
C ALA A 190 -9.83 -16.46 1.07
N TYR A 191 -9.37 -15.32 1.59
CA TYR A 191 -8.11 -14.69 1.23
C TYR A 191 -7.17 -14.80 2.44
N PRO A 192 -6.03 -15.48 2.30
CA PRO A 192 -5.17 -15.83 3.42
C PRO A 192 -4.47 -14.60 3.98
N ARG A 193 -3.95 -14.72 5.19
CA ARG A 193 -2.99 -13.75 5.72
C ARG A 193 -1.70 -13.78 4.91
N VAL A 194 -1.22 -12.62 4.49
CA VAL A 194 0.06 -12.45 3.77
C VAL A 194 0.84 -11.30 4.37
N ALA A 195 2.14 -11.25 4.13
CA ALA A 195 3.00 -10.18 4.60
C ALA A 195 3.71 -9.49 3.45
N ALA A 196 3.80 -8.16 3.53
CA ALA A 196 4.66 -7.41 2.64
C ALA A 196 6.11 -7.77 2.95
N MET A 197 6.90 -8.07 1.92
CA MET A 197 8.31 -8.42 2.06
C MET A 197 9.21 -7.39 1.35
N PRO A 198 9.32 -6.15 1.87
CA PRO A 198 10.36 -5.22 1.39
C PRO A 198 11.73 -5.84 1.59
N ILE A 199 12.62 -5.68 0.60
CA ILE A 199 13.97 -6.27 0.63
C ILE A 199 14.77 -5.69 1.79
N GLU A 200 14.65 -4.39 2.04
CA GLU A 200 15.09 -3.77 3.30
C GLU A 200 14.02 -3.98 4.39
N THR A 201 14.42 -4.55 5.52
CA THR A 201 13.55 -4.68 6.71
C THR A 201 13.31 -3.33 7.40
N ARG A 202 12.59 -3.29 8.53
CA ARG A 202 12.43 -2.07 9.32
C ARG A 202 13.68 -1.79 10.14
N GLY A 203 13.80 -0.53 10.54
CA GLY A 203 14.77 -0.11 11.53
C GLY A 203 14.65 1.38 11.82
N LEU A 204 15.40 1.83 12.82
CA LEU A 204 15.64 3.23 13.09
C LEU A 204 16.95 3.48 13.86
N LEU A 205 17.46 4.70 13.74
CA LEU A 205 18.58 5.25 14.50
C LEU A 205 18.10 6.51 15.20
N ALA A 206 18.05 6.48 16.52
CA ALA A 206 17.66 7.64 17.33
C ALA A 206 18.88 8.30 17.97
N VAL A 207 18.93 9.63 17.90
CA VAL A 207 20.04 10.46 18.40
C VAL A 207 19.47 11.51 19.33
N PRO A 208 19.77 11.45 20.64
CA PRO A 208 19.40 12.52 21.57
C PRO A 208 20.23 13.77 21.26
N ASP A 209 19.62 14.93 21.43
CA ASP A 209 20.29 16.23 21.41
C ASP A 209 20.38 16.75 22.86
N PRO A 210 21.55 16.64 23.51
CA PRO A 210 21.72 17.09 24.89
C PRO A 210 21.52 18.60 25.07
N ALA A 211 21.77 19.40 24.03
CA ALA A 211 21.68 20.86 24.12
C ALA A 211 20.22 21.35 24.14
N THR A 212 19.35 20.69 23.37
CA THR A 212 17.92 21.08 23.27
C THR A 212 16.99 20.13 24.04
N GLY A 213 17.50 18.99 24.51
CA GLY A 213 16.69 17.90 25.07
C GLY A 213 15.78 17.22 24.02
N GLY A 214 16.07 17.42 22.73
CA GLY A 214 15.31 16.86 21.60
C GLY A 214 15.86 15.54 21.08
N LEU A 215 15.31 15.09 19.94
CA LEU A 215 15.67 13.86 19.25
C LEU A 215 15.73 14.10 17.74
N THR A 216 16.76 13.54 17.10
CA THR A 216 16.76 13.29 15.66
C THR A 216 16.70 11.79 15.42
N VAL A 217 15.73 11.33 14.63
CA VAL A 217 15.50 9.92 14.37
C VAL A 217 15.54 9.66 12.87
N TRP A 218 16.49 8.84 12.43
CA TRP A 218 16.48 8.26 11.10
C TRP A 218 15.62 7.02 11.14
N VAL A 219 14.62 6.89 10.26
CA VAL A 219 13.70 5.75 10.26
C VAL A 219 13.26 5.40 8.86
N SER A 220 13.20 4.11 8.58
CA SER A 220 12.69 3.58 7.32
C SER A 220 11.15 3.51 7.38
N THR A 221 10.47 4.63 7.13
CA THR A 221 8.99 4.78 7.24
C THR A 221 8.35 5.48 6.03
N GLN A 222 7.06 5.21 5.82
CA GLN A 222 6.18 5.91 4.86
C GLN A 222 5.42 7.07 5.51
N VAL A 223 5.42 7.18 6.84
CA VAL A 223 4.58 8.11 7.62
C VAL A 223 5.41 8.92 8.64
N PRO A 224 6.39 9.71 8.18
CA PRO A 224 7.36 10.37 9.08
C PRO A 224 6.70 11.29 10.12
N PHE A 225 5.65 12.02 9.74
CA PHE A 225 4.94 12.91 10.68
C PHE A 225 4.16 12.13 11.73
N ALA A 226 3.56 10.98 11.38
CA ALA A 226 2.88 10.13 12.36
C ALA A 226 3.86 9.54 13.39
N VAL A 227 5.05 9.10 12.92
CA VAL A 227 6.13 8.65 13.80
C VAL A 227 6.59 9.79 14.73
N ARG A 228 6.77 11.00 14.19
CA ARG A 228 7.10 12.20 15.00
C ARG A 228 6.08 12.43 16.11
N SER A 229 4.81 12.51 15.77
CA SER A 229 3.73 12.78 16.73
C SER A 229 3.59 11.66 17.76
N ALA A 230 3.78 10.38 17.37
CA ALA A 230 3.75 9.27 18.31
C ALA A 230 4.90 9.32 19.33
N ILE A 231 6.12 9.58 18.87
CA ILE A 231 7.29 9.76 19.76
C ILE A 231 7.07 10.94 20.69
N ALA A 232 6.64 12.08 20.16
CA ALA A 232 6.38 13.30 20.93
C ALA A 232 5.31 13.08 22.01
N ALA A 233 4.20 12.46 21.65
CA ALA A 233 3.09 12.18 22.55
C ALA A 233 3.48 11.24 23.69
N ILE A 234 4.18 10.14 23.40
CA ILE A 234 4.54 9.14 24.42
C ILE A 234 5.70 9.61 25.29
N LEU A 235 6.72 10.25 24.72
CA LEU A 235 7.88 10.75 25.48
C LEU A 235 7.65 12.14 26.10
N LEU A 236 6.44 12.69 25.96
CA LEU A 236 6.04 14.01 26.45
C LEU A 236 7.00 15.12 26.00
N LEU A 237 7.40 15.06 24.74
CA LEU A 237 8.24 16.06 24.09
C LEU A 237 7.39 17.00 23.23
N PRO A 238 7.73 18.30 23.16
CA PRO A 238 7.20 19.16 22.11
C PRO A 238 7.53 18.58 20.73
N GLU A 239 6.58 18.57 19.79
CA GLU A 239 6.76 17.96 18.46
C GLU A 239 7.96 18.56 17.70
N GLU A 240 8.21 19.86 17.84
CA GLU A 240 9.32 20.55 17.20
C GLU A 240 10.70 20.09 17.69
N ARG A 241 10.75 19.45 18.86
CA ARG A 241 11.97 18.83 19.39
C ARG A 241 12.21 17.42 18.86
N VAL A 242 11.29 16.87 18.06
CA VAL A 242 11.44 15.57 17.42
C VAL A 242 11.59 15.79 15.91
N ARG A 243 12.76 15.47 15.36
CA ARG A 243 13.01 15.49 13.91
C ARG A 243 13.06 14.08 13.39
N ILE A 244 12.24 13.79 12.38
CA ILE A 244 12.29 12.53 11.64
C ILE A 244 12.98 12.75 10.31
N ILE A 245 13.92 11.85 9.99
CA ILE A 245 14.63 11.81 8.71
C ILE A 245 14.39 10.43 8.10
N VAL A 246 13.85 10.40 6.89
CA VAL A 246 13.64 9.19 6.11
C VAL A 246 14.75 9.15 5.05
N PRO A 247 15.71 8.21 5.17
CA PRO A 247 16.73 8.00 4.16
C PRO A 247 16.14 7.36 2.90
N ASP A 248 16.98 6.85 1.99
CA ASP A 248 16.47 5.90 1.00
C ASP A 248 15.81 4.70 1.70
N VAL A 249 14.70 4.21 1.15
CA VAL A 249 13.96 3.08 1.71
C VAL A 249 13.84 1.98 0.66
N GLY A 250 14.32 0.78 0.99
CA GLY A 250 14.35 -0.40 0.13
C GLY A 250 13.01 -1.13 0.06
N GLY A 251 11.96 -0.39 -0.29
CA GLY A 251 10.57 -0.85 -0.33
C GLY A 251 9.84 -0.71 1.00
N GLY A 252 8.51 -0.56 0.95
CA GLY A 252 7.65 -0.45 2.14
C GLY A 252 6.30 -1.11 1.97
N PHE A 253 5.62 -0.85 0.85
CA PHE A 253 4.40 -1.56 0.41
C PHE A 253 3.22 -1.54 1.40
N GLY A 254 3.21 -0.60 2.35
CA GLY A 254 2.21 -0.49 3.41
C GLY A 254 2.70 -0.96 4.78
N ALA A 255 3.61 -1.94 4.83
CA ALA A 255 4.16 -2.45 6.10
C ALA A 255 5.00 -1.39 6.83
N LYS A 256 5.62 -0.45 6.10
CA LYS A 256 6.31 0.71 6.68
C LYS A 256 5.41 1.95 6.80
N GLY A 257 4.11 1.81 6.57
CA GLY A 257 3.08 2.84 6.73
C GLY A 257 2.33 2.74 8.05
N HIS A 258 3.02 2.35 9.12
CA HIS A 258 2.47 2.21 10.46
C HIS A 258 3.47 2.69 11.51
N VAL A 259 2.99 2.97 12.73
CA VAL A 259 3.85 3.24 13.89
C VAL A 259 3.96 1.96 14.70
N TYR A 260 5.18 1.50 14.92
CA TYR A 260 5.47 0.28 15.65
C TYR A 260 5.99 0.57 17.06
N SER A 261 5.97 -0.45 17.91
CA SER A 261 6.56 -0.38 19.25
C SER A 261 8.03 0.07 19.20
N GLU A 262 8.80 -0.41 18.23
CA GLU A 262 10.22 -0.06 18.10
C GLU A 262 10.46 1.41 17.72
N ASP A 263 9.51 2.04 17.02
CA ASP A 263 9.57 3.47 16.66
C ASP A 263 9.55 4.37 17.90
N ILE A 264 9.07 3.86 19.03
CA ILE A 264 8.97 4.57 20.32
C ILE A 264 10.03 4.07 21.31
N LEU A 265 10.26 2.75 21.34
CA LEU A 265 11.24 2.11 22.23
C LEU A 265 12.66 2.61 21.98
N VAL A 266 13.10 2.66 20.72
CA VAL A 266 14.48 3.03 20.37
C VAL A 266 14.78 4.49 20.76
N PRO A 267 13.92 5.49 20.46
CA PRO A 267 14.14 6.86 20.94
C PRO A 267 14.10 7.02 22.45
N ALA A 268 13.24 6.26 23.15
CA ALA A 268 13.19 6.26 24.61
C ALA A 268 14.52 5.78 25.21
N VAL A 269 15.04 4.66 24.70
CA VAL A 269 16.33 4.09 25.13
C VAL A 269 17.49 5.02 24.80
N ALA A 270 17.51 5.62 23.61
CA ALA A 270 18.54 6.59 23.21
C ALA A 270 18.58 7.79 24.16
N ARG A 271 17.40 8.31 24.53
CA ARG A 271 17.28 9.41 25.50
C ARG A 271 17.74 8.99 26.90
N ARG A 272 17.40 7.77 27.34
CA ARG A 272 17.79 7.23 28.65
C ARG A 272 19.30 7.05 28.79
N LEU A 273 19.97 6.62 27.71
CA LEU A 273 21.42 6.40 27.66
C LEU A 273 22.22 7.66 27.30
N GLY A 274 21.59 8.67 26.69
CA GLY A 274 22.26 9.89 26.26
C GLY A 274 23.22 9.70 25.08
N CYS A 275 23.04 8.65 24.27
CA CYS A 275 23.87 8.35 23.11
C CYS A 275 23.03 7.86 21.90
N PRO A 276 23.59 7.86 20.67
CA PRO A 276 22.91 7.31 19.49
C PRO A 276 22.62 5.80 19.64
N VAL A 277 21.38 5.38 19.37
CA VAL A 277 20.97 3.96 19.43
C VAL A 277 20.37 3.55 18.09
N LYS A 278 20.89 2.46 17.52
CA LYS A 278 20.43 1.87 16.27
C LYS A 278 19.76 0.53 16.49
N TRP A 279 18.62 0.31 15.84
CA TRP A 279 17.97 -0.98 15.73
C TRP A 279 17.63 -1.25 14.26
N VAL A 280 17.94 -2.46 13.80
CA VAL A 280 17.56 -2.96 12.48
C VAL A 280 17.13 -4.40 12.67
N GLU A 281 15.91 -4.73 12.25
CA GLU A 281 15.37 -6.06 12.45
C GLU A 281 15.95 -7.07 11.45
N SER A 282 16.07 -8.32 11.89
CA SER A 282 16.38 -9.43 10.97
C SER A 282 15.17 -9.80 10.11
N ARG A 283 15.37 -10.59 9.04
CA ARG A 283 14.24 -11.09 8.23
C ARG A 283 13.28 -11.96 9.07
N ARG A 284 13.80 -12.80 9.95
CA ARG A 284 12.98 -13.64 10.84
C ARG A 284 12.15 -12.77 11.79
N GLU A 285 12.76 -11.73 12.32
CA GLU A 285 12.08 -10.75 13.17
C GLU A 285 10.99 -9.99 12.40
N HIS A 286 11.25 -9.63 11.14
CA HIS A 286 10.25 -9.02 10.26
C HIS A 286 8.99 -9.88 10.13
N PHE A 287 9.13 -11.20 9.91
CA PHE A 287 8.00 -12.13 9.86
C PHE A 287 7.19 -12.17 11.16
N LEU A 288 7.86 -12.08 12.30
CA LEU A 288 7.22 -12.23 13.62
C LEU A 288 6.58 -10.94 14.11
N ALA A 289 7.15 -9.79 13.79
CA ALA A 289 6.83 -8.52 14.45
C ALA A 289 6.31 -7.42 13.51
N THR A 290 6.48 -7.57 12.20
CA THR A 290 5.89 -6.65 11.24
C THR A 290 4.46 -7.04 10.93
N ALA A 291 3.61 -6.03 10.72
CA ALA A 291 2.21 -6.26 10.49
C ALA A 291 1.97 -7.01 9.17
N ALA A 292 1.05 -7.98 9.21
CA ALA A 292 0.55 -8.69 8.03
C ALA A 292 -0.73 -8.00 7.48
N ASP A 293 -1.34 -8.50 6.41
CA ASP A 293 -2.65 -8.02 5.94
C ASP A 293 -3.48 -9.17 5.34
N ARG A 294 -4.65 -8.81 4.80
CA ARG A 294 -5.70 -9.65 4.20
C ARG A 294 -6.52 -10.37 5.26
N ASP A 295 -6.32 -11.68 5.40
CA ASP A 295 -6.95 -12.57 6.38
C ASP A 295 -8.47 -12.34 6.50
N GLN A 296 -9.17 -12.57 5.37
CA GLN A 296 -10.62 -12.40 5.26
C GLN A 296 -11.31 -13.69 4.81
N GLU A 297 -12.39 -14.06 5.50
CA GLU A 297 -13.26 -15.18 5.11
C GLU A 297 -14.66 -14.64 4.82
N HIS A 298 -15.12 -14.84 3.59
CA HIS A 298 -16.37 -14.32 3.07
C HIS A 298 -17.40 -15.42 2.88
N HIS A 299 -18.64 -15.13 3.23
CA HIS A 299 -19.81 -15.80 2.73
C HIS A 299 -20.54 -14.82 1.82
N ALA A 300 -20.56 -15.08 0.53
CA ALA A 300 -21.05 -14.13 -0.46
C ALA A 300 -22.00 -14.79 -1.46
N ARG A 301 -22.95 -14.00 -1.95
CA ARG A 301 -23.94 -14.43 -2.95
C ARG A 301 -24.22 -13.33 -3.97
N LEU A 302 -24.39 -13.75 -5.21
CA LEU A 302 -24.69 -12.91 -6.37
C LEU A 302 -26.00 -13.39 -7.01
N GLY A 303 -26.96 -12.48 -7.14
CA GLY A 303 -28.24 -12.71 -7.80
C GLY A 303 -28.23 -12.11 -9.19
N LEU A 304 -28.68 -12.89 -10.18
CA LEU A 304 -28.75 -12.51 -11.59
C LEU A 304 -30.10 -12.90 -12.22
N ARG A 305 -30.43 -12.23 -13.32
CA ARG A 305 -31.43 -12.71 -14.29
C ARG A 305 -30.80 -13.73 -15.25
N ARG A 306 -31.63 -14.48 -15.98
CA ARG A 306 -31.20 -15.44 -17.02
C ARG A 306 -30.42 -14.79 -18.16
N ASP A 307 -30.65 -13.51 -18.43
CA ASP A 307 -29.89 -12.73 -19.40
C ASP A 307 -28.50 -12.29 -18.92
N GLY A 308 -28.12 -12.65 -17.68
CA GLY A 308 -26.84 -12.28 -17.08
C GLY A 308 -26.85 -10.94 -16.34
N THR A 309 -27.95 -10.20 -16.27
CA THR A 309 -28.03 -8.94 -15.54
C THR A 309 -27.90 -9.16 -14.02
N ILE A 310 -26.98 -8.47 -13.36
CA ILE A 310 -26.83 -8.49 -11.90
C ILE A 310 -27.99 -7.72 -11.26
N VAL A 311 -28.64 -8.34 -10.28
CA VAL A 311 -29.76 -7.72 -9.52
C VAL A 311 -29.47 -7.59 -8.03
N ALA A 312 -28.56 -8.40 -7.47
CA ALA A 312 -28.21 -8.32 -6.06
C ALA A 312 -26.80 -8.84 -5.78
N LEU A 313 -26.11 -8.23 -4.82
CA LEU A 313 -24.86 -8.72 -4.24
C LEU A 313 -24.94 -8.63 -2.72
N GLU A 314 -24.55 -9.69 -2.04
CA GLU A 314 -24.47 -9.69 -0.58
C GLU A 314 -23.24 -10.43 -0.08
N THR A 315 -22.60 -9.89 0.97
CA THR A 315 -21.57 -10.61 1.70
C THR A 315 -21.63 -10.38 3.21
N THR A 316 -21.34 -11.42 3.99
CA THR A 316 -20.87 -11.28 5.37
C THR A 316 -19.47 -11.86 5.44
N PHE A 317 -18.55 -11.16 6.09
CA PHE A 317 -17.17 -11.62 6.19
C PHE A 317 -16.56 -11.35 7.57
N THR A 318 -15.55 -12.13 7.91
CA THR A 318 -14.68 -11.89 9.06
C THR A 318 -13.37 -11.28 8.56
N ARG A 319 -12.85 -10.31 9.29
CA ARG A 319 -11.48 -9.81 9.13
C ARG A 319 -10.72 -10.04 10.42
N ASP A 320 -9.63 -10.77 10.35
CA ASP A 320 -8.75 -11.04 11.48
C ASP A 320 -7.69 -9.93 11.61
N HIS A 321 -7.76 -9.17 12.70
CA HIS A 321 -6.84 -8.07 12.99
C HIS A 321 -5.56 -8.51 13.71
N GLY A 322 -5.41 -9.79 14.06
CA GLY A 322 -4.42 -10.24 15.03
C GLY A 322 -4.68 -9.66 16.41
N ALA A 323 -3.63 -9.44 17.20
CA ALA A 323 -3.77 -9.05 18.60
C ALA A 323 -4.37 -7.64 18.81
N TYR A 324 -4.19 -6.74 17.83
CA TYR A 324 -4.56 -5.32 17.95
C TYR A 324 -5.18 -4.79 16.63
N PRO A 325 -6.36 -4.15 16.66
CA PRO A 325 -6.98 -3.59 15.46
C PRO A 325 -6.39 -2.20 15.11
N THR A 326 -5.12 -2.16 14.71
CA THR A 326 -4.33 -0.92 14.63
C THR A 326 -4.70 0.03 13.48
N LEU A 327 -5.40 -0.48 12.46
CA LEU A 327 -5.98 0.32 11.37
C LEU A 327 -7.50 0.51 11.49
N GLY A 328 -8.08 0.19 12.64
CA GLY A 328 -9.52 0.37 12.86
C GLY A 328 -10.37 -0.33 11.81
N GLU A 329 -11.37 0.37 11.28
CA GLU A 329 -12.28 -0.16 10.25
C GLU A 329 -11.77 0.07 8.83
N ALA A 330 -10.60 0.70 8.64
CA ALA A 330 -10.18 1.27 7.36
C ALA A 330 -10.09 0.22 6.23
N ILE A 331 -9.59 -0.98 6.52
CA ILE A 331 -9.44 -2.08 5.55
C ILE A 331 -10.77 -2.79 5.31
N THR A 332 -11.56 -3.00 6.37
CA THR A 332 -12.90 -3.57 6.28
C THR A 332 -13.83 -2.69 5.42
N GLN A 333 -13.76 -1.37 5.61
CA GLN A 333 -14.47 -0.41 4.76
C GLN A 333 -13.97 -0.42 3.32
N ASN A 334 -12.66 -0.60 3.10
CA ASN A 334 -12.13 -0.76 1.73
C ASN A 334 -12.72 -2.00 1.05
N THR A 335 -12.74 -3.16 1.71
CA THR A 335 -13.37 -4.35 1.13
C THR A 335 -14.82 -4.07 0.77
N ILE A 336 -15.60 -3.49 1.69
CA ILE A 336 -17.02 -3.18 1.49
C ILE A 336 -17.24 -2.20 0.32
N ASN A 337 -16.45 -1.12 0.25
CA ASN A 337 -16.69 -0.04 -0.71
C ASN A 337 -16.24 -0.37 -2.13
N HIS A 338 -15.33 -1.35 -2.31
CA HIS A 338 -14.84 -1.76 -3.62
C HIS A 338 -15.45 -3.08 -4.12
N LEU A 339 -16.17 -3.84 -3.27
CA LEU A 339 -16.79 -5.12 -3.65
C LEU A 339 -17.73 -5.03 -4.86
N PRO A 340 -18.55 -3.97 -5.06
CA PRO A 340 -19.38 -3.88 -6.26
C PRO A 340 -18.56 -3.76 -7.57
N GLY A 341 -17.28 -3.38 -7.47
CA GLY A 341 -16.37 -3.30 -8.61
C GLY A 341 -16.84 -2.30 -9.69
N PRO A 342 -16.40 -2.50 -10.94
CA PRO A 342 -16.79 -1.69 -12.10
C PRO A 342 -18.18 -2.05 -12.68
N TYR A 343 -19.06 -2.68 -11.90
CA TYR A 343 -20.32 -3.24 -12.40
C TYR A 343 -21.55 -2.52 -11.84
N ARG A 344 -22.64 -2.56 -12.60
CA ARG A 344 -23.97 -2.11 -12.15
C ARG A 344 -24.54 -3.10 -11.13
N VAL A 345 -24.48 -2.74 -9.85
CA VAL A 345 -25.04 -3.52 -8.74
C VAL A 345 -26.13 -2.70 -8.02
N PRO A 346 -27.42 -2.85 -8.38
CA PRO A 346 -28.47 -1.97 -7.87
C PRO A 346 -28.85 -2.24 -6.40
N HIS A 347 -28.62 -3.46 -5.92
CA HIS A 347 -28.94 -3.86 -4.56
C HIS A 347 -27.74 -4.56 -3.94
N TYR A 348 -27.13 -3.92 -2.95
CA TYR A 348 -25.89 -4.38 -2.34
C TYR A 348 -25.94 -4.26 -0.82
N ARG A 349 -25.47 -5.29 -0.12
CA ARG A 349 -25.27 -5.27 1.33
C ARG A 349 -23.99 -5.99 1.71
N ALA A 350 -23.18 -5.38 2.57
CA ALA A 350 -22.03 -6.04 3.18
C ALA A 350 -21.93 -5.81 4.69
N LEU A 351 -21.51 -6.84 5.40
CA LEU A 351 -21.24 -6.82 6.84
C LEU A 351 -19.88 -7.47 7.14
N GLY A 352 -18.92 -6.66 7.58
CA GLY A 352 -17.63 -7.10 8.09
C GLY A 352 -17.64 -7.25 9.62
N ARG A 353 -17.16 -8.39 10.12
CA ARG A 353 -16.91 -8.65 11.54
C ARG A 353 -15.41 -8.50 11.82
N ASN A 354 -15.04 -7.48 12.59
CA ASN A 354 -13.65 -7.22 12.97
C ASN A 354 -13.31 -8.05 14.21
N VAL A 355 -12.41 -9.02 14.07
CA VAL A 355 -12.07 -9.99 15.13
C VAL A 355 -10.60 -9.85 15.50
N VAL A 356 -10.27 -10.03 16.79
CA VAL A 356 -8.89 -10.14 17.27
C VAL A 356 -8.52 -11.59 17.55
N THR A 357 -7.26 -11.94 17.30
CA THR A 357 -6.70 -13.28 17.51
C THR A 357 -5.30 -13.20 18.14
N HIS A 358 -4.77 -14.33 18.58
CA HIS A 358 -3.41 -14.41 19.14
C HIS A 358 -2.33 -14.52 18.03
N LYS A 359 -2.46 -13.69 17.00
CA LYS A 359 -1.50 -13.51 15.91
C LYS A 359 -0.90 -12.11 16.01
N THR A 360 0.26 -11.89 15.38
CA THR A 360 0.79 -10.52 15.16
C THR A 360 -0.29 -9.66 14.51
N PHE A 361 -0.37 -8.38 14.88
CA PHE A 361 -1.44 -7.53 14.37
C PHE A 361 -1.38 -7.36 12.84
N ALA A 362 -2.51 -6.97 12.25
CA ALA A 362 -2.63 -6.72 10.81
C ALA A 362 -2.67 -5.21 10.51
N ALA A 363 -1.90 -4.78 9.52
CA ALA A 363 -1.92 -3.43 8.94
C ALA A 363 -2.10 -3.54 7.42
N ALA A 364 -1.72 -2.51 6.67
CA ALA A 364 -1.93 -2.47 5.23
C ALA A 364 -0.76 -3.13 4.48
N TYR A 365 -1.09 -4.00 3.54
CA TYR A 365 -0.24 -4.36 2.41
C TYR A 365 -0.96 -3.89 1.14
N ARG A 366 -0.23 -3.26 0.21
CA ARG A 366 -0.68 -2.76 -1.10
C ARG A 366 -2.07 -3.24 -1.52
N GLY A 367 -3.03 -2.33 -1.68
CA GLY A 367 -4.40 -2.64 -2.11
C GLY A 367 -5.38 -2.79 -0.94
N ALA A 368 -4.95 -3.37 0.19
CA ALA A 368 -5.62 -3.37 1.50
C ALA A 368 -7.16 -3.44 1.46
N GLY A 369 -7.72 -4.66 1.34
CA GLY A 369 -9.16 -4.93 1.24
C GLY A 369 -9.67 -5.02 -0.21
N ARG A 370 -8.98 -4.36 -1.16
CA ARG A 370 -9.35 -4.38 -2.58
C ARG A 370 -9.04 -5.72 -3.27
N PRO A 371 -7.88 -6.37 -3.05
CA PRO A 371 -7.63 -7.71 -3.58
C PRO A 371 -8.69 -8.73 -3.15
N GLU A 372 -9.15 -8.66 -1.90
CA GLU A 372 -10.18 -9.52 -1.33
C GLU A 372 -11.53 -9.24 -1.97
N ALA A 373 -11.88 -7.95 -2.14
CA ALA A 373 -13.08 -7.53 -2.83
C ALA A 373 -13.12 -8.04 -4.29
N ALA A 374 -12.04 -7.83 -5.04
CA ALA A 374 -11.92 -8.30 -6.42
C ALA A 374 -11.98 -9.83 -6.49
N PHE A 375 -11.29 -10.54 -5.59
CA PHE A 375 -11.36 -12.00 -5.50
C PHE A 375 -12.79 -12.47 -5.27
N VAL A 376 -13.52 -11.91 -4.31
CA VAL A 376 -14.88 -12.35 -4.01
C VAL A 376 -15.82 -12.12 -5.19
N LEU A 377 -15.84 -10.91 -5.75
CA LEU A 377 -16.77 -10.60 -6.83
C LEU A 377 -16.48 -11.39 -8.11
N GLU A 378 -15.22 -11.42 -8.54
CA GLU A 378 -14.86 -12.01 -9.83
C GLU A 378 -14.99 -13.54 -9.84
N ARG A 379 -14.83 -14.19 -8.68
CA ARG A 379 -15.11 -15.62 -8.52
C ARG A 379 -16.61 -15.92 -8.60
N LEU A 380 -17.45 -15.06 -8.02
CA LEU A 380 -18.91 -15.17 -8.15
C LEU A 380 -19.37 -14.96 -9.59
N LEU A 381 -18.74 -14.02 -10.33
CA LEU A 381 -19.06 -13.77 -11.74
C LEU A 381 -18.74 -14.98 -12.62
N ASP A 382 -17.55 -15.57 -12.51
CA ASP A 382 -17.21 -16.76 -13.32
C ASP A 382 -18.14 -17.94 -13.01
N ARG A 383 -18.42 -18.19 -11.73
CA ARG A 383 -19.38 -19.24 -11.33
C ARG A 383 -20.80 -18.96 -11.83
N ALA A 384 -21.22 -17.71 -11.84
CA ALA A 384 -22.51 -17.31 -12.41
C ALA A 384 -22.56 -17.52 -13.93
N ALA A 385 -21.48 -17.16 -14.64
CA ALA A 385 -21.35 -17.39 -16.08
C ALA A 385 -21.46 -18.88 -16.41
N HIS A 386 -20.72 -19.75 -15.70
CA HIS A 386 -20.83 -21.20 -15.86
C HIS A 386 -22.24 -21.72 -15.59
N ARG A 387 -22.90 -21.23 -14.53
CA ARG A 387 -24.28 -21.65 -14.20
C ARG A 387 -25.31 -21.20 -15.24
N LEU A 388 -25.06 -20.09 -15.91
CA LEU A 388 -25.88 -19.56 -17.01
C LEU A 388 -25.55 -20.18 -18.37
N GLY A 389 -24.46 -20.94 -18.49
CA GLY A 389 -23.93 -21.40 -19.78
C GLY A 389 -23.44 -20.24 -20.65
N MET A 390 -22.98 -19.16 -20.03
CA MET A 390 -22.51 -17.93 -20.67
C MET A 390 -20.98 -17.84 -20.61
N ASP A 391 -20.36 -17.24 -21.62
CA ASP A 391 -18.93 -16.92 -21.55
C ASP A 391 -18.66 -15.91 -20.41
N PRO A 392 -17.65 -16.14 -19.55
CA PRO A 392 -17.36 -15.24 -18.43
C PRO A 392 -17.05 -13.78 -18.82
N ALA A 393 -16.47 -13.54 -20.00
CA ALA A 393 -16.26 -12.18 -20.51
C ALA A 393 -17.57 -11.55 -20.98
N GLU A 394 -18.48 -12.33 -21.58
CA GLU A 394 -19.82 -11.84 -21.95
C GLU A 394 -20.65 -11.42 -20.73
N LEU A 395 -20.58 -12.16 -19.62
CA LEU A 395 -21.28 -11.75 -18.38
C LEU A 395 -20.78 -10.39 -17.89
N ARG A 396 -19.47 -10.14 -17.96
CA ARG A 396 -18.88 -8.84 -17.59
C ARG A 396 -19.32 -7.74 -18.55
N ARG A 397 -19.27 -7.96 -19.86
CA ARG A 397 -19.73 -6.99 -20.89
C ARG A 397 -21.15 -6.47 -20.65
N ARG A 398 -22.03 -7.34 -20.14
CA ARG A 398 -23.43 -6.99 -19.82
C ARG A 398 -23.57 -6.10 -18.59
N ASN A 399 -22.63 -6.15 -17.67
CA ASN A 399 -22.76 -5.53 -16.35
C ASN A 399 -21.77 -4.39 -16.09
N LEU A 400 -20.69 -4.25 -16.86
CA LEU A 400 -19.75 -3.13 -16.77
C LEU A 400 -20.49 -1.80 -16.95
N ILE A 401 -20.24 -0.86 -16.04
CA ILE A 401 -20.77 0.51 -16.08
C ILE A 401 -20.36 1.17 -17.39
N ARG A 402 -21.30 1.82 -18.09
CA ARG A 402 -21.08 2.43 -19.40
C ARG A 402 -20.50 3.84 -19.27
N PRO A 403 -19.74 4.33 -20.28
CA PRO A 403 -19.22 5.68 -20.27
C PRO A 403 -20.31 6.76 -20.18
N GLU A 404 -21.49 6.55 -20.79
CA GLU A 404 -22.63 7.47 -20.70
C GLU A 404 -23.28 7.55 -19.30
N GLU A 405 -22.96 6.61 -18.40
CA GLU A 405 -23.40 6.61 -17.01
C GLU A 405 -22.41 7.34 -16.09
N MET A 406 -21.27 7.81 -16.63
CA MET A 406 -20.23 8.50 -15.86
C MET A 406 -20.52 10.00 -15.71
N PRO A 407 -20.19 10.61 -14.54
CA PRO A 407 -19.64 9.97 -13.35
C PRO A 407 -20.69 9.13 -12.60
N PHE A 408 -20.35 7.87 -12.29
CA PHE A 408 -21.32 6.89 -11.78
C PHE A 408 -21.42 6.93 -10.25
N ARG A 409 -22.65 7.08 -9.73
CA ARG A 409 -22.92 7.07 -8.29
C ARG A 409 -23.28 5.66 -7.83
N SER A 410 -22.45 5.05 -6.99
CA SER A 410 -22.73 3.70 -6.47
C SER A 410 -23.80 3.67 -5.38
N GLY A 411 -24.16 4.83 -4.81
CA GLY A 411 -25.07 4.94 -3.67
C GLY A 411 -24.43 4.64 -2.31
N LEU A 412 -23.14 4.30 -2.29
CA LEU A 412 -22.35 4.11 -1.08
C LEU A 412 -21.68 5.41 -0.63
N ARG A 413 -21.16 5.42 0.60
CA ARG A 413 -20.28 6.47 1.12
C ARG A 413 -18.87 5.92 1.33
N TYR A 414 -17.87 6.71 0.95
CA TYR A 414 -16.48 6.38 1.17
C TYR A 414 -16.05 6.69 2.61
N ARG A 415 -14.80 6.35 2.95
CA ARG A 415 -14.26 6.47 4.31
C ARG A 415 -14.10 7.90 4.81
N ASP A 416 -14.02 8.85 3.88
CA ASP A 416 -14.05 10.30 4.14
C ASP A 416 -15.49 10.83 4.35
N GLY A 417 -16.50 9.96 4.27
CA GLY A 417 -17.92 10.31 4.39
C GLY A 417 -18.57 10.81 3.10
N ALA A 418 -17.79 11.05 2.04
CA ALA A 418 -18.31 11.54 0.76
C ALA A 418 -19.09 10.44 0.00
N PRO A 419 -20.12 10.78 -0.79
CA PRO A 419 -20.75 9.82 -1.68
C PRO A 419 -19.76 9.27 -2.71
N ILE A 420 -19.72 7.94 -2.87
CA ILE A 420 -18.87 7.30 -3.88
C ILE A 420 -19.42 7.64 -5.27
N THR A 421 -18.61 8.39 -6.01
CA THR A 421 -18.87 8.80 -7.38
C THR A 421 -17.63 8.44 -8.20
N TYR A 422 -17.74 7.47 -9.10
CA TYR A 422 -16.63 7.06 -9.94
C TYR A 422 -16.30 8.16 -10.96
N ASP A 423 -15.00 8.40 -11.15
CA ASP A 423 -14.47 9.33 -12.14
C ASP A 423 -14.91 8.94 -13.57
N PRO A 424 -14.86 9.88 -14.53
CA PRO A 424 -14.99 9.56 -15.94
C PRO A 424 -14.05 8.42 -16.37
N ALA A 425 -14.60 7.45 -17.09
CA ALA A 425 -13.89 6.29 -17.64
C ALA A 425 -14.75 5.52 -18.65
N ASP A 426 -14.10 4.75 -19.54
CA ASP A 426 -14.74 3.77 -20.42
C ASP A 426 -14.32 2.34 -20.02
N TYR A 427 -15.04 1.76 -19.05
CA TYR A 427 -14.73 0.42 -18.55
C TYR A 427 -14.91 -0.68 -19.62
N PRO A 428 -15.97 -0.68 -20.46
CA PRO A 428 -16.10 -1.61 -21.57
C PRO A 428 -14.89 -1.55 -22.52
N ALA A 429 -14.45 -0.36 -22.96
CA ALA A 429 -13.31 -0.25 -23.85
C ALA A 429 -12.00 -0.77 -23.20
N GLY A 430 -11.79 -0.49 -21.92
CA GLY A 430 -10.64 -1.02 -21.18
C GLY A 430 -10.65 -2.53 -21.02
N PHE A 431 -11.83 -3.11 -20.78
CA PHE A 431 -11.99 -4.56 -20.72
C PHE A 431 -11.76 -5.22 -22.09
N GLU A 432 -12.35 -4.69 -23.17
CA GLU A 432 -12.11 -5.21 -24.53
C GLU A 432 -10.64 -5.08 -24.95
N LYS A 433 -9.97 -3.99 -24.58
CA LYS A 433 -8.53 -3.82 -24.83
C LYS A 433 -7.72 -4.92 -24.14
N ALA A 434 -8.05 -5.30 -22.91
CA ALA A 434 -7.37 -6.39 -22.22
C ALA A 434 -7.60 -7.74 -22.92
N LEU A 435 -8.83 -8.02 -23.37
CA LEU A 435 -9.13 -9.26 -24.11
C LEU A 435 -8.43 -9.31 -25.47
N ALA A 436 -8.35 -8.17 -26.17
CA ALA A 436 -7.65 -8.07 -27.45
C ALA A 436 -6.13 -8.27 -27.28
N LEU A 437 -5.52 -7.64 -26.27
CA LEU A 437 -4.09 -7.82 -25.97
C LEU A 437 -3.76 -9.27 -25.61
N LEU A 438 -4.67 -9.98 -24.93
CA LEU A 438 -4.48 -11.40 -24.63
C LEU A 438 -4.53 -12.28 -25.89
N ASP A 439 -5.32 -11.89 -26.89
CA ASP A 439 -5.92 -12.76 -27.91
C ASP A 439 -6.93 -13.76 -27.30
N TYR A 440 -7.95 -13.24 -26.62
CA TYR A 440 -8.94 -14.06 -25.91
C TYR A 440 -9.61 -15.13 -26.81
N ALA A 441 -9.96 -14.79 -28.04
CA ALA A 441 -10.61 -15.72 -28.97
C ALA A 441 -9.65 -16.83 -29.44
N GLY A 442 -8.40 -16.49 -29.74
CA GLY A 442 -7.36 -17.47 -30.06
C GLY A 442 -7.13 -18.44 -28.90
N TRP A 443 -7.03 -17.93 -27.67
CA TRP A 443 -6.86 -18.78 -26.49
C TRP A 443 -8.07 -19.65 -26.17
N ARG A 444 -9.31 -19.18 -26.38
CA ARG A 444 -10.50 -20.02 -26.23
C ARG A 444 -10.51 -21.17 -27.23
N THR A 445 -10.03 -20.92 -28.46
CA THR A 445 -9.85 -21.98 -29.47
C THR A 445 -8.78 -22.99 -29.04
N GLU A 446 -7.63 -22.50 -28.55
CA GLU A 446 -6.55 -23.37 -28.05
C GLU A 446 -6.97 -24.17 -26.81
N GLN A 447 -7.77 -23.58 -25.93
CA GLN A 447 -8.33 -24.25 -24.76
C GLN A 447 -9.19 -25.44 -25.17
N ALA A 448 -10.11 -25.24 -26.12
CA ALA A 448 -10.94 -26.31 -26.63
C ALA A 448 -10.09 -27.45 -27.23
N ARG A 449 -8.97 -27.13 -27.89
CA ARG A 449 -8.03 -28.11 -28.44
C ARG A 449 -7.29 -28.91 -27.37
N ARG A 450 -6.92 -28.28 -26.24
CA ARG A 450 -6.17 -28.90 -25.14
C ARG A 450 -7.05 -29.51 -24.04
N ARG A 451 -8.36 -29.32 -24.12
CA ARG A 451 -9.35 -29.84 -23.17
C ARG A 451 -9.22 -31.36 -23.02
N GLY A 452 -9.26 -31.84 -21.78
CA GLY A 452 -9.09 -33.27 -21.46
C GLY A 452 -7.66 -33.84 -21.63
N GLY A 453 -6.68 -33.03 -22.04
CA GLY A 453 -5.27 -33.44 -22.10
C GLY A 453 -4.57 -33.43 -20.74
N ALA A 454 -3.31 -33.88 -20.69
CA ALA A 454 -2.50 -33.91 -19.46
C ALA A 454 -2.19 -32.51 -18.87
N LYS A 455 -2.29 -31.48 -19.71
CA LYS A 455 -2.02 -30.09 -19.37
C LYS A 455 -3.13 -29.21 -19.93
N PRO A 456 -4.33 -29.17 -19.34
CA PRO A 456 -5.36 -28.24 -19.78
C PRO A 456 -4.90 -26.79 -19.55
N ILE A 457 -5.46 -25.88 -20.33
CA ILE A 457 -5.30 -24.45 -20.13
C ILE A 457 -6.63 -23.81 -19.72
N GLY A 458 -6.53 -22.72 -18.98
CA GLY A 458 -7.68 -21.91 -18.61
C GLY A 458 -7.38 -20.43 -18.73
N ILE A 459 -8.45 -19.67 -18.91
CA ILE A 459 -8.41 -18.25 -19.21
C ILE A 459 -9.23 -17.54 -18.15
N GLY A 460 -8.57 -16.69 -17.40
CA GLY A 460 -9.19 -15.93 -16.33
C GLY A 460 -9.16 -14.45 -16.61
N THR A 461 -10.24 -13.77 -16.24
CA THR A 461 -10.34 -12.32 -16.31
C THR A 461 -10.75 -11.77 -14.95
N ALA A 462 -10.27 -10.57 -14.64
CA ALA A 462 -10.68 -9.83 -13.45
C ALA A 462 -10.63 -8.33 -13.69
N ALA A 463 -11.65 -7.60 -13.27
CA ALA A 463 -11.67 -6.14 -13.32
C ALA A 463 -11.89 -5.53 -11.93
N TYR A 464 -11.40 -4.31 -11.73
CA TYR A 464 -11.51 -3.61 -10.46
C TYR A 464 -11.65 -2.10 -10.64
N VAL A 465 -12.11 -1.45 -9.58
CA VAL A 465 -11.96 -0.01 -9.37
C VAL A 465 -11.15 0.24 -8.11
N GLU A 466 -10.44 1.37 -8.05
CA GLU A 466 -9.59 1.73 -6.91
C GLU A 466 -9.81 3.20 -6.54
N GLY A 467 -10.29 3.44 -5.31
CA GLY A 467 -10.23 4.76 -4.71
C GLY A 467 -8.80 5.13 -4.31
N THR A 468 -8.26 6.23 -4.84
CA THR A 468 -6.89 6.71 -4.60
C THR A 468 -6.88 8.20 -4.22
N GLY A 469 -5.74 8.73 -3.77
CA GLY A 469 -5.67 10.17 -3.45
C GLY A 469 -6.40 10.53 -2.16
N LEU A 470 -6.46 9.61 -1.20
CA LEU A 470 -7.10 9.86 0.09
C LEU A 470 -6.52 11.13 0.75
N GLY A 471 -7.42 12.01 1.20
CA GLY A 471 -7.08 13.24 1.91
C GLY A 471 -6.44 12.99 3.29
N PRO A 472 -6.40 14.00 4.17
CA PRO A 472 -7.04 15.32 4.02
C PRO A 472 -6.27 16.29 3.12
N PHE A 473 -4.92 16.21 3.05
CA PHE A 473 -4.12 17.13 2.23
C PHE A 473 -2.72 16.60 1.91
N GLU A 474 -2.03 17.26 0.97
CA GLU A 474 -0.56 17.37 0.98
C GLU A 474 -0.11 18.81 0.71
N GLY A 475 1.10 19.12 1.14
CA GLY A 475 1.73 20.43 0.95
C GLY A 475 3.03 20.37 0.16
N ALA A 476 3.36 21.50 -0.47
CA ALA A 476 4.68 21.73 -1.07
C ALA A 476 5.14 23.17 -0.75
N GLU A 477 6.44 23.32 -0.50
CA GLU A 477 7.12 24.61 -0.53
C GLU A 477 8.08 24.62 -1.71
N ILE A 478 8.02 25.66 -2.55
CA ILE A 478 8.91 25.82 -3.69
C ILE A 478 9.65 27.14 -3.54
N ARG A 479 10.97 27.10 -3.76
CA ARG A 479 11.81 28.30 -3.79
C ARG A 479 12.82 28.23 -4.93
N VAL A 480 13.06 29.37 -5.57
CA VAL A 480 14.09 29.53 -6.59
C VAL A 480 15.23 30.35 -6.02
N ASP A 481 16.45 29.84 -6.14
CA ASP A 481 17.64 30.56 -5.68
C ASP A 481 18.25 31.45 -6.79
N PRO A 482 19.20 32.34 -6.45
CA PRO A 482 19.86 33.20 -7.44
C PRO A 482 20.71 32.48 -8.50
N SER A 483 20.96 31.16 -8.36
CA SER A 483 21.61 30.36 -9.40
C SER A 483 20.61 29.90 -10.49
N GLY A 484 19.31 29.91 -10.16
CA GLY A 484 18.23 29.38 -10.99
C GLY A 484 17.76 28.00 -10.54
N THR A 485 18.37 27.42 -9.50
CA THR A 485 17.96 26.12 -8.96
C THR A 485 16.59 26.25 -8.27
N VAL A 486 15.69 25.33 -8.59
CA VAL A 486 14.34 25.26 -8.02
C VAL A 486 14.30 24.14 -6.98
N PHE A 487 14.10 24.48 -5.71
CA PHE A 487 13.92 23.49 -4.65
C PHE A 487 12.44 23.25 -4.39
N VAL A 488 12.02 21.98 -4.43
CA VAL A 488 10.66 21.52 -4.12
C VAL A 488 10.72 20.71 -2.82
N LEU A 489 10.19 21.26 -1.74
CA LEU A 489 10.15 20.64 -0.42
C LEU A 489 8.77 20.02 -0.18
N VAL A 490 8.73 18.73 0.19
CA VAL A 490 7.47 17.99 0.35
C VAL A 490 7.43 17.16 1.64
N GLY A 491 6.23 16.92 2.14
CA GLY A 491 6.01 16.12 3.36
C GLY A 491 5.99 14.61 3.15
N VAL A 492 5.97 14.17 1.88
CA VAL A 492 5.99 12.75 1.51
C VAL A 492 7.43 12.21 1.42
N SER A 493 7.61 10.91 1.65
CA SER A 493 8.89 10.21 1.44
C SER A 493 8.73 9.12 0.38
N SER A 494 9.78 8.82 -0.38
CA SER A 494 9.75 7.73 -1.36
C SER A 494 10.32 6.44 -0.80
N GLN A 495 9.78 5.31 -1.27
CA GLN A 495 10.31 3.96 -1.03
C GLN A 495 10.50 3.22 -2.36
N GLY A 496 10.78 3.97 -3.44
CA GLY A 496 11.04 3.44 -4.78
C GLY A 496 10.04 3.88 -5.87
N GLN A 497 9.03 4.68 -5.54
CA GLN A 497 7.97 5.11 -6.48
C GLN A 497 8.32 6.34 -7.32
N ALA A 498 9.61 6.68 -7.40
CA ALA A 498 10.17 7.74 -8.23
C ALA A 498 9.63 9.16 -7.93
N HIS A 499 9.46 9.53 -6.65
CA HIS A 499 8.91 10.84 -6.29
C HIS A 499 9.85 11.99 -6.66
N GLU A 500 11.18 11.79 -6.60
CA GLU A 500 12.15 12.82 -6.97
C GLU A 500 12.01 13.18 -8.45
N THR A 501 11.75 12.18 -9.29
CA THR A 501 11.55 12.36 -10.74
C THR A 501 10.19 12.94 -11.06
N THR A 502 9.12 12.30 -10.57
CA THR A 502 7.74 12.64 -10.96
C THR A 502 7.29 14.00 -10.44
N LEU A 503 7.64 14.36 -9.20
CA LEU A 503 7.33 15.70 -8.68
C LEU A 503 8.20 16.78 -9.31
N ALA A 504 9.43 16.45 -9.74
CA ALA A 504 10.25 17.36 -10.53
C ALA A 504 9.62 17.64 -11.91
N GLN A 505 9.07 16.63 -12.58
CA GLN A 505 8.33 16.81 -13.85
C GLN A 505 7.18 17.79 -13.68
N VAL A 506 6.34 17.59 -12.65
CA VAL A 506 5.20 18.48 -12.37
C VAL A 506 5.65 19.92 -12.11
N CYS A 507 6.69 20.11 -11.31
CA CYS A 507 7.23 21.44 -11.02
C CYS A 507 7.86 22.09 -12.26
N ALA A 508 8.64 21.34 -13.02
CA ALA A 508 9.35 21.80 -14.21
C ALA A 508 8.38 22.28 -15.30
N ASP A 509 7.29 21.54 -15.53
CA ASP A 509 6.24 21.94 -16.47
C ASP A 509 5.52 23.21 -16.02
N ALA A 510 5.14 23.30 -14.74
CA ALA A 510 4.43 24.46 -14.23
C ALA A 510 5.28 25.75 -14.19
N LEU A 511 6.60 25.63 -14.02
CA LEU A 511 7.54 26.76 -14.05
C LEU A 511 8.20 27.00 -15.41
N HIS A 512 8.03 26.09 -16.37
CA HIS A 512 8.75 26.06 -17.65
C HIS A 512 10.27 26.13 -17.49
N VAL A 513 10.82 25.29 -16.61
CA VAL A 513 12.26 25.16 -16.36
C VAL A 513 12.77 23.77 -16.80
N PRO A 514 14.06 23.61 -17.10
CA PRO A 514 14.65 22.30 -17.27
C PRO A 514 14.52 21.44 -16.01
N ILE A 515 14.24 20.14 -16.16
CA ILE A 515 14.03 19.23 -15.02
C ILE A 515 15.30 19.03 -14.18
N GLU A 516 16.47 19.19 -14.79
CA GLU A 516 17.78 19.16 -14.14
C GLU A 516 17.93 20.26 -13.09
N ASP A 517 17.29 21.41 -13.29
CA ASP A 517 17.34 22.55 -12.37
C ASP A 517 16.40 22.36 -11.17
N VAL A 518 15.53 21.34 -11.18
CA VAL A 518 14.55 21.08 -10.12
C VAL A 518 15.07 20.01 -9.15
N VAL A 519 15.27 20.38 -7.89
CA VAL A 519 15.66 19.47 -6.81
C VAL A 519 14.47 19.21 -5.89
N VAL A 520 14.03 17.96 -5.80
CA VAL A 520 12.95 17.55 -4.90
C VAL A 520 13.53 16.99 -3.61
N LEU A 521 13.12 17.53 -2.48
CA LEU A 521 13.54 17.10 -1.14
C LEU A 521 12.31 16.71 -0.33
N GLY A 522 12.32 15.49 0.20
CA GLY A 522 11.28 14.96 1.09
C GLY A 522 11.89 14.11 2.20
N GLY A 523 11.03 13.59 3.07
CA GLY A 523 11.47 12.68 4.14
C GLY A 523 12.11 13.35 5.35
N ASP A 524 12.20 14.68 5.44
CA ASP A 524 12.66 15.36 6.65
C ASP A 524 11.57 16.30 7.18
N THR A 525 11.12 16.05 8.42
CA THR A 525 10.00 16.79 9.03
C THR A 525 10.33 18.24 9.38
N ARG A 526 11.56 18.71 9.11
CA ARG A 526 11.92 20.13 9.17
C ARG A 526 11.81 20.86 7.83
N LEU A 527 11.62 20.14 6.73
CA LEU A 527 11.50 20.76 5.41
C LEU A 527 10.15 21.45 5.23
N VAL A 528 9.07 20.85 5.74
CA VAL A 528 7.71 21.38 5.72
C VAL A 528 7.02 21.11 7.05
N GLY A 529 6.04 21.95 7.41
CA GLY A 529 5.36 21.86 8.71
C GLY A 529 4.53 20.59 8.89
N TYR A 530 3.90 20.11 7.81
CA TYR A 530 2.95 19.00 7.84
C TYR A 530 3.03 18.13 6.59
N GLY A 531 2.69 16.84 6.73
CA GLY A 531 2.53 15.88 5.65
C GLY A 531 1.80 14.64 6.15
N MET A 532 1.13 13.92 5.26
CA MET A 532 0.35 12.72 5.60
C MET A 532 1.09 11.43 5.25
N GLY A 533 2.08 11.50 4.36
CA GLY A 533 2.93 10.37 3.99
C GLY A 533 2.47 9.61 2.75
N THR A 534 3.19 8.54 2.43
CA THR A 534 3.11 7.80 1.16
C THR A 534 2.33 6.50 1.35
N ILE A 535 1.01 6.60 1.35
CA ILE A 535 0.06 5.48 1.50
C ILE A 535 -1.14 5.67 0.54
N ALA A 536 -2.04 4.69 0.42
CA ALA A 536 -3.33 4.85 -0.27
C ALA A 536 -3.25 5.41 -1.73
N SER A 537 -2.20 5.04 -2.48
CA SER A 537 -1.91 5.54 -3.84
C SER A 537 -1.96 7.07 -3.99
N ARG A 538 -1.66 7.84 -2.92
CA ARG A 538 -2.09 9.26 -2.86
C ARG A 538 -1.11 10.30 -3.40
N VAL A 539 0.19 9.98 -3.50
CA VAL A 539 1.21 11.01 -3.74
C VAL A 539 0.99 11.74 -5.07
N ALA A 540 0.81 11.02 -6.18
CA ALA A 540 0.58 11.65 -7.48
C ALA A 540 -0.72 12.48 -7.52
N ALA A 541 -1.81 11.96 -6.95
CA ALA A 541 -3.13 12.60 -6.95
C ALA A 541 -3.30 13.73 -5.92
N VAL A 542 -2.39 13.87 -4.94
CA VAL A 542 -2.51 14.88 -3.87
C VAL A 542 -1.27 15.79 -3.82
N ALA A 543 -0.07 15.23 -3.67
CA ALA A 543 1.17 16.01 -3.66
C ALA A 543 1.49 16.59 -5.04
N GLY A 544 1.17 15.88 -6.13
CA GLY A 544 1.31 16.40 -7.49
C GLY A 544 0.56 17.73 -7.70
N PRO A 545 -0.77 17.78 -7.48
CA PRO A 545 -1.52 19.04 -7.50
C PRO A 545 -1.01 20.10 -6.52
N ALA A 546 -0.52 19.73 -5.33
CA ALA A 546 0.08 20.68 -4.40
C ALA A 546 1.35 21.33 -4.98
N VAL A 547 2.23 20.53 -5.60
CA VAL A 547 3.43 21.02 -6.29
C VAL A 547 3.05 21.92 -7.47
N ALA A 548 2.11 21.52 -8.33
CA ALA A 548 1.67 22.33 -9.47
C ALA A 548 1.07 23.67 -9.05
N ARG A 549 0.25 23.70 -7.99
CA ARG A 549 -0.31 24.92 -7.42
C ARG A 549 0.78 25.84 -6.88
N THR A 550 1.73 25.28 -6.13
CA THR A 550 2.85 26.04 -5.55
C THR A 550 3.76 26.61 -6.64
N ALA A 551 4.03 25.81 -7.67
CA ALA A 551 4.85 26.20 -8.82
C ALA A 551 4.19 27.33 -9.62
N SER A 552 2.88 27.24 -9.85
CA SER A 552 2.11 28.31 -10.50
C SER A 552 2.18 29.64 -9.74
N GLU A 553 2.17 29.61 -8.41
CA GLU A 553 2.30 30.81 -7.59
C GLU A 553 3.72 31.42 -7.68
N VAL A 554 4.76 30.57 -7.70
CA VAL A 554 6.14 31.03 -7.97
C VAL A 554 6.26 31.63 -9.37
N ALA A 555 5.66 31.01 -10.40
CA ALA A 555 5.62 31.57 -11.75
C ALA A 555 4.95 32.95 -11.78
N ARG A 556 3.83 33.12 -11.06
CA ARG A 556 3.12 34.40 -10.94
C ARG A 556 4.02 35.48 -10.35
N LYS A 557 4.72 35.18 -9.26
CA LYS A 557 5.71 36.10 -8.66
C LYS A 557 6.85 36.43 -9.62
N ALA A 558 7.36 35.44 -10.35
CA ALA A 558 8.41 35.64 -11.34
C ALA A 558 7.95 36.59 -12.46
N ARG A 559 6.72 36.44 -12.96
CA ARG A 559 6.14 37.36 -13.95
C ARG A 559 6.02 38.79 -13.44
N LEU A 560 5.57 38.97 -12.19
CA LEU A 560 5.46 40.30 -11.58
C LEU A 560 6.82 41.01 -11.47
N VAL A 561 7.85 40.30 -11.00
CA VAL A 561 9.19 40.87 -10.86
C VAL A 561 9.79 41.16 -12.23
N ALA A 562 9.65 40.23 -13.18
CA ALA A 562 10.16 40.42 -14.54
C ALA A 562 9.45 41.56 -15.27
N ALA A 563 8.14 41.73 -15.08
CA ALA A 563 7.37 42.81 -15.68
C ALA A 563 7.84 44.20 -15.23
N ASP A 564 8.16 44.34 -13.94
CA ASP A 564 8.75 45.56 -13.38
C ASP A 564 10.14 45.83 -14.00
N LEU A 565 10.98 44.79 -14.13
CA LEU A 565 12.30 44.89 -14.75
C LEU A 565 12.26 45.19 -16.26
N PHE A 566 11.22 44.73 -16.97
CA PHE A 566 11.02 44.96 -18.39
C PHE A 566 10.16 46.19 -18.69
N GLU A 567 9.60 46.85 -17.67
CA GLU A 567 8.64 47.94 -17.78
C GLU A 567 7.43 47.58 -18.67
N CYS A 568 6.86 46.38 -18.48
CA CYS A 568 5.71 45.88 -19.23
C CYS A 568 4.59 45.36 -18.32
N ALA A 569 3.48 44.92 -18.92
CA ALA A 569 2.41 44.25 -18.18
C ALA A 569 2.81 42.80 -17.81
N ALA A 570 2.33 42.28 -16.68
CA ALA A 570 2.70 40.95 -16.19
C ALA A 570 2.15 39.81 -17.07
N GLU A 571 1.00 40.04 -17.68
CA GLU A 571 0.37 39.18 -18.68
C GLU A 571 1.18 39.05 -19.98
N ASP A 572 2.06 40.01 -20.28
CA ASP A 572 2.94 39.97 -21.44
C ASP A 572 4.25 39.23 -21.15
N VAL A 573 4.54 38.89 -19.89
CA VAL A 573 5.73 38.11 -19.52
C VAL A 573 5.48 36.63 -19.71
N VAL A 574 6.37 35.95 -20.43
CA VAL A 574 6.39 34.51 -20.67
C VAL A 574 7.56 33.87 -19.91
N LEU A 575 7.32 32.72 -19.29
CA LEU A 575 8.36 31.83 -18.77
C LEU A 575 8.62 30.74 -19.79
N GLY A 576 9.89 30.43 -20.06
CA GLY A 576 10.30 29.36 -20.95
C GLY A 576 11.78 29.06 -20.84
N ASP A 577 12.13 27.77 -20.78
CA ASP A 577 13.51 27.26 -20.74
C ASP A 577 14.38 27.93 -19.65
N GLY A 578 13.83 28.05 -18.44
CA GLY A 578 14.56 28.67 -17.32
C GLY A 578 14.75 30.18 -17.45
N ARG A 579 14.04 30.83 -18.37
CA ARG A 579 14.10 32.26 -18.66
C ARG A 579 12.73 32.92 -18.59
N VAL A 580 12.74 34.22 -18.37
CA VAL A 580 11.59 35.10 -18.54
C VAL A 580 11.84 36.08 -19.68
N PHE A 581 10.83 36.36 -20.49
CA PHE A 581 10.92 37.32 -21.61
C PHE A 581 9.54 37.90 -21.94
N VAL A 582 9.53 39.02 -22.67
CA VAL A 582 8.28 39.65 -23.12
C VAL A 582 7.77 38.94 -24.38
N LYS A 583 6.46 38.73 -24.46
CA LYS A 583 5.78 38.08 -25.61
C LYS A 583 6.16 38.79 -26.91
N GLY A 584 6.61 38.00 -27.89
CA GLY A 584 7.06 38.51 -29.20
C GLY A 584 8.49 39.04 -29.23
N VAL A 585 9.18 39.15 -28.10
CA VAL A 585 10.58 39.65 -28.00
C VAL A 585 11.46 38.69 -27.17
N PRO A 586 11.62 37.42 -27.58
CA PRO A 586 12.32 36.40 -26.78
C PRO A 586 13.81 36.70 -26.55
N ASP A 587 14.45 37.49 -27.43
CA ASP A 587 15.87 37.85 -27.32
C ASP A 587 16.15 38.76 -26.11
N LYS A 588 15.14 39.51 -25.64
CA LYS A 588 15.20 40.26 -24.38
C LYS A 588 14.71 39.36 -23.25
N SER A 589 15.63 38.57 -22.69
CA SER A 589 15.33 37.63 -21.61
C SER A 589 16.21 37.82 -20.38
N LEU A 590 15.69 37.45 -19.22
CA LEU A 590 16.44 37.29 -17.98
C LEU A 590 16.41 35.81 -17.57
N ARG A 591 17.48 35.32 -16.94
CA ARG A 591 17.45 33.98 -16.35
C ARG A 591 16.54 34.01 -15.13
N LEU A 592 15.87 32.91 -14.83
CA LEU A 592 15.01 32.82 -13.65
C LEU A 592 15.78 33.10 -12.35
N GLY A 593 17.06 32.73 -12.27
CA GLY A 593 17.95 33.08 -11.16
C GLY A 593 18.22 34.60 -11.01
N ASP A 594 18.28 35.35 -12.12
CA ASP A 594 18.42 36.80 -12.08
C ASP A 594 17.14 37.46 -11.55
N VAL A 595 15.98 36.94 -11.95
CA VAL A 595 14.67 37.34 -11.39
C VAL A 595 14.59 36.99 -9.91
N ALA A 596 15.05 35.80 -9.51
CA ALA A 596 15.10 35.38 -8.11
C ALA A 596 15.95 36.31 -7.25
N ARG A 597 17.09 36.77 -7.79
CA ARG A 597 17.95 37.77 -7.15
C ARG A 597 17.23 39.11 -6.98
N ALA A 598 16.58 39.61 -8.04
CA ALA A 598 15.84 40.86 -8.00
C ALA A 598 14.62 40.79 -7.06
N ALA A 599 13.96 39.63 -6.99
CA ALA A 599 12.78 39.40 -6.17
C ALA A 599 13.01 39.64 -4.68
N VAL A 600 14.24 39.48 -4.17
CA VAL A 600 14.58 39.72 -2.76
C VAL A 600 14.36 41.19 -2.37
N GLN A 601 14.58 42.11 -3.30
CA GLN A 601 14.46 43.57 -3.07
C GLN A 601 13.25 44.19 -3.80
N SER A 602 12.44 43.38 -4.48
CA SER A 602 11.32 43.86 -5.28
C SER A 602 10.19 44.38 -4.39
N LYS A 603 9.84 45.66 -4.57
CA LYS A 603 8.70 46.28 -3.90
C LYS A 603 7.36 45.76 -4.42
N VAL A 604 7.33 45.28 -5.67
CA VAL A 604 6.12 44.70 -6.30
C VAL A 604 5.66 43.46 -5.54
N LEU A 605 6.58 42.71 -4.90
CA LEU A 605 6.23 41.53 -4.12
C LEU A 605 5.68 41.84 -2.71
N ALA A 606 5.71 43.10 -2.26
CA ALA A 606 5.17 43.47 -0.96
C ALA A 606 3.67 43.11 -0.82
N SER A 607 2.89 43.25 -1.90
CA SER A 607 1.48 42.85 -1.96
C SER A 607 1.27 41.40 -2.42
N ALA A 608 2.33 40.69 -2.82
CA ALA A 608 2.30 39.34 -3.37
C ALA A 608 2.90 38.29 -2.42
N GLY A 609 2.93 38.57 -1.11
CA GLY A 609 3.29 37.58 -0.08
C GLY A 609 4.77 37.56 0.30
N GLY A 610 5.50 38.66 0.11
CA GLY A 610 6.85 38.85 0.66
C GLY A 610 7.99 38.64 -0.33
N PRO A 611 9.24 38.90 0.09
CA PRO A 611 10.41 38.92 -0.79
C PRO A 611 10.78 37.53 -1.32
N GLY A 612 11.49 37.52 -2.46
CA GLY A 612 12.03 36.31 -3.08
C GLY A 612 11.02 35.55 -3.95
N LEU A 613 11.53 34.58 -4.72
CA LEU A 613 10.71 33.67 -5.51
C LEU A 613 10.45 32.40 -4.72
N SER A 614 9.52 32.48 -3.78
CA SER A 614 9.06 31.32 -3.01
C SER A 614 7.56 31.33 -2.78
N ALA A 615 6.99 30.14 -2.61
CA ALA A 615 5.60 29.93 -2.23
C ALA A 615 5.45 28.63 -1.44
N CYS A 616 4.41 28.55 -0.63
CA CYS A 616 3.97 27.33 0.04
C CYS A 616 2.47 27.20 -0.18
N ALA A 617 2.03 26.05 -0.70
CA ALA A 617 0.60 25.78 -0.89
C ALA A 617 0.25 24.33 -0.56
N PHE A 618 -1.04 24.12 -0.31
CA PHE A 618 -1.61 22.82 0.01
C PHE A 618 -2.69 22.46 -1.00
N PHE A 619 -2.86 21.16 -1.22
CA PHE A 619 -3.99 20.61 -1.95
C PHE A 619 -4.84 19.77 -1.00
N TYR A 620 -6.12 20.12 -0.88
CA TYR A 620 -7.14 19.40 -0.14
C TYR A 620 -8.08 18.76 -1.16
N PRO A 621 -7.99 17.44 -1.43
CA PRO A 621 -8.95 16.76 -2.27
C PRO A 621 -10.33 16.75 -1.59
N GLU A 622 -11.38 17.03 -2.36
CA GLU A 622 -12.77 16.94 -1.86
C GLU A 622 -13.13 15.49 -1.50
N THR A 623 -12.63 14.53 -2.27
CA THR A 623 -12.71 13.08 -2.03
C THR A 623 -11.64 12.34 -2.82
N VAL A 624 -11.64 11.01 -2.79
CA VAL A 624 -10.75 10.15 -3.58
C VAL A 624 -11.04 10.22 -5.08
N THR A 625 -10.02 9.97 -5.89
CA THR A 625 -10.17 9.66 -7.33
C THR A 625 -10.39 8.16 -7.53
N TRP A 626 -11.01 7.75 -8.64
CA TRP A 626 -11.35 6.35 -8.94
C TRP A 626 -10.67 5.86 -10.21
N ALA A 627 -9.60 5.07 -10.02
CA ALA A 627 -8.89 4.38 -11.10
C ALA A 627 -9.60 3.06 -11.46
N PHE A 628 -9.37 2.58 -12.68
CA PHE A 628 -9.92 1.31 -13.19
C PHE A 628 -8.80 0.42 -13.73
N GLY A 629 -8.99 -0.89 -13.64
CA GLY A 629 -8.13 -1.82 -14.36
C GLY A 629 -8.81 -3.16 -14.67
N ALA A 630 -8.29 -3.82 -15.70
CA ALA A 630 -8.73 -5.14 -16.14
C ALA A 630 -7.50 -6.01 -16.44
N HIS A 631 -7.49 -7.22 -15.91
CA HIS A 631 -6.41 -8.19 -16.07
C HIS A 631 -6.97 -9.42 -16.78
N ALA A 632 -6.17 -10.00 -17.67
CA ALA A 632 -6.49 -11.26 -18.30
C ALA A 632 -5.25 -12.17 -18.32
N VAL A 633 -5.45 -13.43 -18.00
CA VAL A 633 -4.36 -14.39 -17.81
C VAL A 633 -4.71 -15.73 -18.44
N VAL A 634 -3.71 -16.36 -19.04
CA VAL A 634 -3.77 -17.77 -19.45
C VAL A 634 -2.86 -18.57 -18.54
N VAL A 635 -3.42 -19.63 -17.95
CA VAL A 635 -2.67 -20.59 -17.14
C VAL A 635 -2.69 -21.96 -17.80
N GLU A 636 -1.62 -22.70 -17.61
CA GLU A 636 -1.54 -24.13 -17.87
C GLU A 636 -1.47 -24.85 -16.52
N VAL A 637 -2.24 -25.91 -16.35
CA VAL A 637 -2.19 -26.77 -15.16
C VAL A 637 -1.63 -28.13 -15.54
N ASP A 638 -0.49 -28.51 -14.97
CA ASP A 638 0.05 -29.85 -15.14
C ASP A 638 -0.67 -30.82 -14.18
N LEU A 639 -1.49 -31.72 -14.71
CA LEU A 639 -2.31 -32.61 -13.88
C LEU A 639 -1.50 -33.66 -13.10
N ALA A 640 -0.28 -33.98 -13.55
CA ALA A 640 0.56 -34.97 -12.87
C ALA A 640 1.26 -34.37 -11.65
N THR A 641 1.64 -33.09 -11.73
CA THR A 641 2.40 -32.39 -10.68
C THR A 641 1.59 -31.35 -9.91
N CYS A 642 0.38 -31.04 -10.37
CA CYS A 642 -0.46 -29.95 -9.89
C CYS A 642 0.22 -28.57 -9.98
N ARG A 643 1.21 -28.42 -10.85
CA ARG A 643 1.91 -27.15 -11.06
C ARG A 643 1.09 -26.24 -11.98
N VAL A 644 0.88 -25.00 -11.53
CA VAL A 644 0.29 -23.93 -12.35
C VAL A 644 1.41 -23.13 -13.00
N ALA A 645 1.37 -22.98 -14.32
CA ALA A 645 2.27 -22.13 -15.08
C ALA A 645 1.50 -20.97 -15.72
N LEU A 646 2.02 -19.75 -15.56
CA LEU A 646 1.49 -18.55 -16.21
C LEU A 646 2.03 -18.50 -17.65
N VAL A 647 1.16 -18.69 -18.64
CA VAL A 647 1.54 -18.74 -20.06
C VAL A 647 1.54 -17.35 -20.66
N ARG A 648 0.53 -16.53 -20.34
CA ARG A 648 0.41 -15.15 -20.79
C ARG A 648 -0.29 -14.31 -19.73
N TYR A 649 0.16 -13.07 -19.55
CA TYR A 649 -0.44 -12.13 -18.62
C TYR A 649 -0.51 -10.74 -19.24
N VAL A 650 -1.70 -10.16 -19.29
CA VAL A 650 -1.92 -8.79 -19.76
C VAL A 650 -2.72 -7.99 -18.75
N ALA A 651 -2.46 -6.69 -18.67
CA ALA A 651 -3.24 -5.77 -17.86
C ALA A 651 -3.51 -4.46 -18.61
N VAL A 652 -4.70 -3.91 -18.41
CA VAL A 652 -5.07 -2.56 -18.80
C VAL A 652 -5.35 -1.75 -17.55
N HIS A 653 -4.85 -0.53 -17.51
CA HIS A 653 -5.05 0.36 -16.37
C HIS A 653 -5.33 1.80 -16.79
N ASP A 654 -6.25 2.45 -16.07
CA ASP A 654 -6.57 3.86 -16.19
C ASP A 654 -6.20 4.59 -14.88
N CYS A 655 -5.11 5.36 -14.93
CA CYS A 655 -4.68 6.23 -13.83
C CYS A 655 -4.97 7.72 -14.15
N GLY A 656 -5.96 8.01 -14.99
CA GLY A 656 -6.10 9.34 -15.58
C GLY A 656 -4.83 9.75 -16.33
N HIS A 657 -4.45 11.01 -16.23
CA HIS A 657 -3.24 11.52 -16.89
C HIS A 657 -1.96 11.05 -16.15
N PRO A 658 -1.10 10.21 -16.75
CA PRO A 658 0.10 9.72 -16.08
C PRO A 658 1.19 10.79 -16.04
N ILE A 659 1.78 11.05 -14.87
CA ILE A 659 2.95 11.95 -14.78
C ILE A 659 4.13 11.38 -15.57
N ASN A 660 4.39 10.08 -15.42
CA ASN A 660 5.48 9.39 -16.09
C ASN A 660 5.05 7.96 -16.42
N PRO A 661 4.68 7.65 -17.68
CA PRO A 661 4.20 6.32 -18.07
C PRO A 661 5.17 5.17 -17.73
N MET A 662 6.49 5.38 -17.84
CA MET A 662 7.50 4.36 -17.49
C MET A 662 7.44 4.01 -16.00
N VAL A 663 7.23 4.99 -15.13
CA VAL A 663 7.06 4.76 -13.68
C VAL A 663 5.75 4.04 -13.39
N VAL A 664 4.65 4.43 -14.06
CA VAL A 664 3.33 3.79 -13.92
C VAL A 664 3.41 2.30 -14.30
N GLU A 665 4.00 1.98 -15.45
CA GLU A 665 4.23 0.60 -15.88
C GLU A 665 5.05 -0.19 -14.86
N GLY A 666 6.16 0.36 -14.36
CA GLY A 666 6.98 -0.27 -13.33
C GLY A 666 6.24 -0.52 -12.01
N GLN A 667 5.36 0.40 -11.59
CA GLN A 667 4.49 0.19 -10.44
C GLN A 667 3.52 -0.97 -10.68
N LEU A 668 2.88 -1.03 -11.85
CA LEU A 668 1.95 -2.09 -12.20
C LEU A 668 2.65 -3.45 -12.24
N HIS A 669 3.84 -3.55 -12.85
CA HIS A 669 4.63 -4.79 -12.84
C HIS A 669 4.91 -5.29 -11.43
N GLY A 670 5.43 -4.42 -10.54
CA GLY A 670 5.68 -4.81 -9.16
C GLY A 670 4.41 -5.27 -8.42
N GLY A 671 3.26 -4.65 -8.70
CA GLY A 671 1.99 -4.99 -8.06
C GLY A 671 1.43 -6.32 -8.57
N ILE A 672 1.52 -6.54 -9.88
CA ILE A 672 1.10 -7.79 -10.52
C ILE A 672 1.93 -8.96 -9.97
N VAL A 673 3.25 -8.81 -9.85
CA VAL A 673 4.12 -9.84 -9.26
C VAL A 673 3.72 -10.15 -7.82
N GLN A 674 3.50 -9.13 -6.99
CA GLN A 674 3.02 -9.31 -5.63
C GLN A 674 1.66 -10.05 -5.57
N GLY A 675 0.76 -9.76 -6.51
CA GLY A 675 -0.54 -10.42 -6.60
C GLY A 675 -0.44 -11.85 -7.12
N ILE A 676 0.51 -12.15 -8.02
CA ILE A 676 0.84 -13.52 -8.45
C ILE A 676 1.32 -14.33 -7.24
N GLY A 677 2.18 -13.75 -6.39
CA GLY A 677 2.62 -14.38 -5.15
C GLY A 677 1.45 -14.72 -4.24
N SER A 678 0.56 -13.77 -4.00
CA SER A 678 -0.68 -14.00 -3.21
C SER A 678 -1.59 -15.08 -3.82
N ALA A 679 -1.60 -15.20 -5.15
CA ALA A 679 -2.41 -16.17 -5.87
C ALA A 679 -1.85 -17.61 -5.82
N LEU A 680 -0.52 -17.78 -5.79
CA LEU A 680 0.12 -19.07 -6.05
C LEU A 680 1.00 -19.62 -4.92
N ALA A 681 1.51 -18.77 -4.01
CA ALA A 681 2.53 -19.22 -3.06
C ALA A 681 2.53 -18.55 -1.68
N GLU A 682 2.18 -17.26 -1.58
CA GLU A 682 2.32 -16.50 -0.34
C GLU A 682 1.17 -16.78 0.66
N GLU A 683 1.53 -17.26 1.85
CA GLU A 683 0.60 -17.47 2.98
C GLU A 683 1.39 -17.45 4.29
N LEU A 684 0.95 -16.67 5.28
CA LEU A 684 1.43 -16.78 6.65
C LEU A 684 0.62 -17.86 7.39
N VAL A 685 1.23 -19.02 7.62
CA VAL A 685 0.57 -20.17 8.24
C VAL A 685 0.84 -20.17 9.74
N TYR A 686 -0.22 -20.25 10.55
CA TYR A 686 -0.15 -20.37 12.00
C TYR A 686 -0.61 -21.75 12.47
N SER A 687 0.07 -22.33 13.46
CA SER A 687 -0.40 -23.54 14.15
C SER A 687 -1.59 -23.25 15.06
N PRO A 688 -2.33 -24.27 15.53
CA PRO A 688 -3.40 -24.10 16.53
C PRO A 688 -2.94 -23.40 17.83
N GLU A 689 -1.68 -23.58 18.21
CA GLU A 689 -1.03 -22.96 19.36
C GLU A 689 -0.54 -21.53 19.07
N GLY A 690 -0.78 -21.01 17.86
CA GLY A 690 -0.42 -19.65 17.44
C GLY A 690 1.04 -19.47 17.01
N GLN A 691 1.77 -20.56 16.74
CA GLN A 691 3.13 -20.48 16.21
C GLN A 691 3.13 -20.17 14.72
N LEU A 692 3.98 -19.24 14.27
CA LEU A 692 4.15 -18.93 12.85
C LEU A 692 5.05 -19.99 12.18
N LEU A 693 4.50 -20.77 11.26
CA LEU A 693 5.18 -21.88 10.59
C LEU A 693 5.95 -21.45 9.33
N THR A 694 5.61 -20.30 8.74
CA THR A 694 6.20 -19.77 7.51
C THR A 694 7.00 -18.49 7.80
N ALA A 695 7.98 -18.58 8.70
CA ALA A 695 8.73 -17.44 9.21
C ALA A 695 10.07 -17.18 8.48
N THR A 696 10.25 -17.74 7.29
CA THR A 696 11.45 -17.58 6.45
C THR A 696 11.10 -17.58 4.95
N PHE A 697 12.02 -17.14 4.09
CA PHE A 697 11.88 -17.27 2.63
C PHE A 697 12.03 -18.72 2.11
N MET A 698 12.41 -19.68 2.97
CA MET A 698 12.36 -21.10 2.59
C MET A 698 10.92 -21.58 2.47
N ASP A 699 10.03 -21.02 3.29
CA ASP A 699 8.63 -21.44 3.41
C ASP A 699 7.66 -20.42 2.77
N TYR A 700 7.97 -19.13 2.88
CA TYR A 700 7.16 -18.05 2.30
C TYR A 700 7.61 -17.77 0.85
N GLY A 701 6.91 -18.39 -0.10
CA GLY A 701 7.31 -18.42 -1.52
C GLY A 701 7.07 -17.12 -2.28
N LEU A 702 8.02 -16.19 -2.24
CA LEU A 702 8.02 -15.02 -3.12
C LEU A 702 8.21 -15.43 -4.58
N PRO A 703 7.48 -14.82 -5.55
CA PRO A 703 7.69 -15.08 -6.96
C PRO A 703 9.11 -14.73 -7.42
N ARG A 704 9.68 -15.62 -8.22
CA ARG A 704 10.97 -15.44 -8.88
C ARG A 704 10.79 -15.08 -10.36
N ALA A 705 11.85 -14.55 -10.96
CA ALA A 705 11.85 -14.14 -12.37
C ALA A 705 11.53 -15.30 -13.34
N ASP A 706 11.93 -16.54 -13.02
CA ASP A 706 11.64 -17.74 -13.81
C ASP A 706 10.16 -18.20 -13.75
N GLN A 707 9.39 -17.63 -12.82
CA GLN A 707 8.00 -18.01 -12.56
C GLN A 707 6.99 -17.00 -13.12
N VAL A 708 7.45 -15.85 -13.60
CA VAL A 708 6.61 -14.74 -14.06
C VAL A 708 6.87 -14.52 -15.55
N PRO A 709 5.85 -14.57 -16.43
CA PRO A 709 6.02 -14.26 -17.84
C PRO A 709 6.27 -12.76 -18.03
N SER A 710 6.66 -12.34 -19.23
CA SER A 710 6.61 -10.92 -19.59
C SER A 710 5.20 -10.37 -19.33
N LEU A 711 5.13 -9.25 -18.61
CA LEU A 711 3.89 -8.57 -18.29
C LEU A 711 3.66 -7.51 -19.37
N GLU A 712 2.56 -7.64 -20.10
CA GLU A 712 2.16 -6.63 -21.09
C GLU A 712 1.11 -5.70 -20.46
N VAL A 713 1.44 -4.42 -20.32
CA VAL A 713 0.57 -3.43 -19.69
C VAL A 713 0.22 -2.36 -20.70
N ALA A 714 -1.07 -2.01 -20.79
CA ALA A 714 -1.52 -0.88 -21.59
C ALA A 714 -2.28 0.15 -20.76
N HIS A 715 -2.07 1.41 -21.11
CA HIS A 715 -2.73 2.52 -20.43
C HIS A 715 -3.98 2.98 -21.17
N LEU A 716 -4.95 3.42 -20.39
CA LEU A 716 -6.03 4.31 -20.79
C LEU A 716 -5.90 5.61 -20.01
N GLU A 717 -6.46 6.67 -20.57
CA GLU A 717 -6.33 8.01 -20.02
C GLU A 717 -7.70 8.69 -20.00
N HIS A 718 -8.43 8.51 -18.89
CA HIS A 718 -9.62 9.28 -18.60
C HIS A 718 -9.35 10.18 -17.39
N PRO A 719 -9.10 11.49 -17.61
CA PRO A 719 -8.72 12.41 -16.55
C PRO A 719 -9.72 12.45 -15.38
N SER A 720 -9.22 12.47 -14.16
CA SER A 720 -10.05 12.73 -12.98
C SER A 720 -10.55 14.18 -12.97
N THR A 721 -11.76 14.40 -12.46
CA THR A 721 -12.31 15.74 -12.25
C THR A 721 -11.97 16.32 -10.86
N VAL A 722 -11.41 15.51 -9.95
CA VAL A 722 -11.09 15.88 -8.57
C VAL A 722 -9.88 16.82 -8.48
N ASN A 723 -8.96 16.76 -9.45
CA ASN A 723 -7.78 17.61 -9.48
C ASN A 723 -7.51 18.14 -10.89
N ALA A 724 -6.95 19.34 -10.96
CA ALA A 724 -6.73 20.07 -12.22
C ALA A 724 -5.69 19.41 -13.15
N LEU A 725 -4.88 18.47 -12.64
CA LEU A 725 -3.91 17.72 -13.44
C LEU A 725 -4.53 16.47 -14.08
N GLY A 726 -5.79 16.12 -13.76
CA GLY A 726 -6.44 14.94 -14.31
C GLY A 726 -5.88 13.61 -13.79
N ILE A 727 -5.09 13.62 -12.72
CA ILE A 727 -4.34 12.46 -12.23
C ILE A 727 -5.20 11.56 -11.35
N LYS A 728 -5.05 10.24 -11.49
CA LYS A 728 -5.46 9.25 -10.48
C LYS A 728 -4.22 8.50 -9.97
N GLY A 729 -4.31 7.91 -8.79
CA GLY A 729 -3.23 7.08 -8.26
C GLY A 729 -3.13 5.71 -8.95
N VAL A 730 -1.93 5.12 -8.96
CA VAL A 730 -1.64 3.77 -9.51
C VAL A 730 -0.85 2.88 -8.55
N GLY A 731 -0.42 3.44 -7.42
CA GLY A 731 0.56 2.84 -6.52
C GLY A 731 0.14 1.47 -5.99
N GLU A 732 -1.15 1.16 -5.91
CA GLU A 732 -1.65 -0.12 -5.38
C GLU A 732 -2.35 -0.99 -6.44
N SER A 733 -2.68 -0.42 -7.59
CA SER A 733 -3.46 -1.01 -8.68
C SER A 733 -3.08 -2.45 -9.06
N GLY A 734 -1.80 -2.71 -9.32
CA GLY A 734 -1.36 -3.96 -9.92
C GLY A 734 -1.66 -5.22 -9.09
N ILE A 735 -1.83 -5.11 -7.77
CA ILE A 735 -2.04 -6.27 -6.87
C ILE A 735 -3.51 -6.68 -6.73
N ILE A 736 -4.45 -5.87 -7.23
CA ILE A 736 -5.87 -6.02 -6.91
C ILE A 736 -6.49 -7.23 -7.61
N ALA A 737 -6.31 -7.32 -8.93
CA ALA A 737 -6.91 -8.36 -9.76
C ALA A 737 -6.17 -9.71 -9.90
N PRO A 738 -4.84 -9.84 -9.73
CA PRO A 738 -4.12 -11.07 -10.05
C PRO A 738 -4.66 -12.35 -9.40
N ALA A 739 -4.96 -12.33 -8.09
CA ALA A 739 -5.49 -13.51 -7.39
C ALA A 739 -6.84 -13.96 -7.96
N ALA A 740 -7.71 -13.02 -8.30
CA ALA A 740 -8.99 -13.30 -8.94
C ALA A 740 -8.82 -13.89 -10.35
N ALA A 741 -8.04 -13.23 -11.20
CA ALA A 741 -7.80 -13.66 -12.58
C ALA A 741 -7.16 -15.05 -12.62
N ILE A 742 -6.14 -15.30 -11.80
CA ILE A 742 -5.45 -16.59 -11.77
C ILE A 742 -6.36 -17.70 -11.24
N ALA A 743 -7.13 -17.44 -10.18
CA ALA A 743 -8.08 -18.42 -9.65
C ALA A 743 -9.20 -18.75 -10.65
N ASN A 744 -9.71 -17.75 -11.36
CA ASN A 744 -10.65 -17.94 -12.47
C ASN A 744 -10.03 -18.82 -13.56
N ALA A 745 -8.80 -18.53 -13.97
CA ALA A 745 -8.10 -19.30 -14.99
C ALA A 745 -7.85 -20.76 -14.56
N VAL A 746 -7.48 -21.00 -13.30
CA VAL A 746 -7.26 -22.36 -12.79
C VAL A 746 -8.58 -23.13 -12.69
N GLU A 747 -9.67 -22.51 -12.23
CA GLU A 747 -10.98 -23.15 -12.20
C GLU A 747 -11.50 -23.45 -13.62
N ASP A 748 -11.31 -22.53 -14.57
CA ASP A 748 -11.66 -22.70 -15.98
C ASP A 748 -10.84 -23.83 -16.64
N ALA A 749 -9.54 -23.95 -16.32
CA ALA A 749 -8.70 -25.05 -16.80
C ALA A 749 -9.15 -26.43 -16.28
N LEU A 750 -9.72 -26.46 -15.08
CA LEU A 750 -10.09 -27.69 -14.37
C LEU A 750 -11.60 -27.93 -14.29
N ALA A 751 -12.38 -27.21 -15.11
CA ALA A 751 -13.84 -27.27 -15.10
C ALA A 751 -14.38 -28.69 -15.33
N ASP A 752 -13.74 -29.48 -16.20
CA ASP A 752 -14.12 -30.87 -16.49
C ASP A 752 -13.96 -31.78 -15.26
N TYR A 753 -13.01 -31.46 -14.39
CA TYR A 753 -12.78 -32.16 -13.13
C TYR A 753 -13.66 -31.66 -12.00
N GLY A 754 -14.51 -30.65 -12.23
CA GLY A 754 -15.40 -30.10 -11.20
C GLY A 754 -14.67 -29.45 -10.03
N VAL A 755 -13.44 -28.97 -10.25
CA VAL A 755 -12.66 -28.25 -9.24
C VAL A 755 -13.32 -26.91 -8.96
N LEU A 756 -13.42 -26.57 -7.68
CA LEU A 756 -13.84 -25.25 -7.22
C LEU A 756 -12.72 -24.58 -6.44
N VAL A 757 -12.33 -23.38 -6.87
CA VAL A 757 -11.33 -22.55 -6.21
C VAL A 757 -12.02 -21.57 -5.26
N ASP A 758 -12.04 -21.94 -3.99
CA ASP A 758 -12.62 -21.14 -2.89
C ASP A 758 -11.58 -20.34 -2.11
N ARG A 759 -10.28 -20.59 -2.31
CA ARG A 759 -9.21 -19.91 -1.58
C ARG A 759 -7.91 -19.85 -2.35
N VAL A 760 -7.09 -18.84 -2.05
CA VAL A 760 -5.69 -18.72 -2.47
C VAL A 760 -4.75 -18.88 -1.25
N PRO A 761 -3.43 -19.12 -1.42
CA PRO A 761 -2.74 -19.45 -2.68
C PRO A 761 -3.09 -20.84 -3.23
N LEU A 762 -2.96 -21.00 -4.54
CA LEU A 762 -3.14 -22.25 -5.29
C LEU A 762 -1.82 -23.01 -5.43
N THR A 763 -1.27 -23.43 -4.28
CA THR A 763 -0.07 -24.27 -4.27
C THR A 763 -0.36 -25.64 -4.90
N GLY A 764 0.68 -26.34 -5.37
CA GLY A 764 0.51 -27.68 -5.93
C GLY A 764 -0.16 -28.67 -4.98
N ALA A 765 0.17 -28.60 -3.68
CA ALA A 765 -0.48 -29.40 -2.64
C ALA A 765 -1.97 -29.09 -2.52
N ARG A 766 -2.36 -27.81 -2.53
CA ARG A 766 -3.77 -27.41 -2.44
C ARG A 766 -4.55 -27.81 -3.69
N LEU A 767 -3.95 -27.65 -4.86
CA LEU A 767 -4.59 -28.03 -6.12
C LEU A 767 -4.77 -29.55 -6.22
N PHE A 768 -3.80 -30.33 -5.72
CA PHE A 768 -3.92 -31.77 -5.57
C PHE A 768 -5.09 -32.15 -4.65
N GLU A 769 -5.24 -31.48 -3.50
CA GLU A 769 -6.39 -31.70 -2.60
C GLU A 769 -7.72 -31.38 -3.30
N CYS A 770 -7.80 -30.27 -4.04
CA CYS A 770 -8.99 -29.90 -4.81
C CYS A 770 -9.35 -30.96 -5.87
N LEU A 771 -8.36 -31.45 -6.63
CA LEU A 771 -8.55 -32.50 -7.64
C LEU A 771 -8.99 -33.82 -7.03
N ARG A 772 -8.40 -34.21 -5.89
CA ARG A 772 -8.82 -35.42 -5.16
C ARG A 772 -10.24 -35.30 -4.61
N ALA A 773 -10.57 -34.16 -4.02
CA ALA A 773 -11.88 -33.92 -3.43
C ALA A 773 -13.00 -33.90 -4.47
N SER A 774 -12.69 -33.57 -5.73
CA SER A 774 -13.70 -33.57 -6.80
C SER A 774 -14.17 -34.96 -7.20
N GLY A 775 -13.38 -36.00 -6.95
CA GLY A 775 -13.68 -37.39 -7.29
C GLY A 775 -13.69 -37.70 -8.80
N ARG A 776 -13.38 -36.71 -9.66
CA ARG A 776 -13.37 -36.84 -11.13
C ARG A 776 -11.96 -36.95 -11.71
N TRP A 777 -10.93 -36.73 -10.89
CA TRP A 777 -9.53 -36.86 -11.29
C TRP A 777 -9.08 -38.33 -11.20
N PRO A 778 -8.63 -38.95 -12.30
CA PRO A 778 -8.21 -40.36 -12.29
C PRO A 778 -6.89 -40.51 -11.51
N LEU A 779 -6.93 -41.26 -10.41
CA LEU A 779 -5.77 -41.52 -9.54
C LEU A 779 -4.67 -42.38 -10.19
N THR A 780 -4.92 -42.91 -11.39
CA THR A 780 -3.95 -43.70 -12.16
C THR A 780 -3.55 -42.93 -13.42
N PRO A 781 -2.25 -42.66 -13.64
CA PRO A 781 -1.78 -42.13 -14.90
C PRO A 781 -2.05 -43.17 -15.99
N ASN A 782 -2.72 -42.77 -17.07
CA ASN A 782 -2.74 -43.58 -18.28
C ASN A 782 -1.29 -43.62 -18.81
N PRO A 783 -0.61 -44.78 -18.89
CA PRO A 783 0.80 -44.86 -19.26
C PRO A 783 1.12 -44.43 -20.71
N ALA A 784 0.12 -44.03 -21.49
CA ALA A 784 0.25 -43.61 -22.87
C ALA A 784 -0.24 -42.16 -23.02
N GLY A 785 0.70 -41.22 -23.13
CA GLY A 785 0.43 -39.80 -23.38
C GLY A 785 1.70 -39.00 -23.53
#